data_AF-A0A2V6XX82-F1
#
_entry.id   AF-A0A2V6XX82-F1
#
_cell.length_a   1.000
_cell.length_b   1.000
_cell.length_c   1.000
_cell.angle_alpha   90.00
_cell.angle_beta   90.00
_cell.angle_gamma   90.00
#
_symmetry.space_group_name_H-M   'P 1'
#
loop_
_entity.id
_entity.type
_entity.pdbx_description
1 polymer ?
#
loop_
_entity_poly.entity_id
_entity_poly.type
_entity_poly.pdbx_seq_one_letter_code
_entity_poly.pdbx_strand_id
1 'polypeptide(L)'
;MASAISLRPWPTFTTARPAKPSRSFLPRSVQTQTPSARSITSSSSASQGWSWVLCVQRCLIASPLVAMGRASCVLPDAIISRVFIVGIDVGGTFTDLTAVDEATGRVVVTKVPSEPLNEAAAVLAGLRALGIAGRDVRRLVHGTTVGTNAVLERRGARVAVLTTAGFRDLIEIGRTKRNIPALFVPTFVRPKPMVERKHRFEVVERLAADGAVLVPLDPASVERALDAAVAAGAEALAVCFLHAYLNPAHERAVADAAKGRYPSLPVSGSADVVAEYREFERFSTTVLNAYLQPIMDGYLAGLEARLRATGYAHGVLTVASSGGMMTTETARRLPIKTIFSGPAGGVSQACFVGGAVGVRDFITYDMGGTSTDVCLVRDFTPLTTSDGMLGTFPVKVPQLDMHSVGAGGGSIAWLDVDGSLQVGPRSAGASPGPVAYGLGGTEPTVTDANVVLGRIGTTRRLGGAIALDAGRAHSAVADLGARLGRAMRAEDLAEGIVRIAVARMTSAIREISIQRGHDPRDFTLIAFGGAGPMHALALAQEIGVPRVLVPRHPGNFSALGLLASDVKHDDVRTRVGPLRERLSVAAGLFSDMERAARHQLDLEGFTAQHQRILRSLDLRYRGQAFELNIAVGDAGPGGLALEAIEAAFHRQHLAAYGHASSDAVIELVNARLIAYGLVPKPSGERYRSAVASIDDALIERRPVWFEGAPHDCPVWERERLPERAGLRGPAVVEEFGATTVVPPGWHGVVDEHGNLRFEREARA
;
A
#
# COMPACT_ATOMS: atom_id res chain seq x y z
N MET A 1 29.87 -33.54 -57.15
CA MET A 1 29.89 -32.21 -57.83
C MET A 1 28.98 -31.31 -57.00
N ALA A 2 29.49 -30.35 -56.21
CA ALA A 2 30.13 -29.08 -56.61
C ALA A 2 29.08 -28.08 -57.15
N SER A 3 28.97 -26.83 -56.69
CA SER A 3 29.83 -25.98 -55.82
C SER A 3 28.95 -25.15 -54.86
N ALA A 4 29.26 -24.97 -53.57
CA ALA A 4 30.32 -24.12 -52.99
C ALA A 4 30.16 -22.61 -53.32
N ILE A 5 29.76 -21.81 -52.32
CA ILE A 5 29.86 -20.33 -52.30
C ILE A 5 30.71 -19.93 -51.09
N SER A 6 31.60 -18.94 -51.27
CA SER A 6 32.64 -18.57 -50.32
C SER A 6 32.14 -17.66 -49.18
N LEU A 7 32.47 -18.05 -47.94
CA LEU A 7 32.61 -17.10 -46.84
C LEU A 7 33.97 -16.38 -46.98
N ARG A 8 33.97 -15.05 -46.97
CA ARG A 8 35.17 -14.23 -46.77
C ARG A 8 35.21 -13.73 -45.31
N PRO A 9 36.38 -13.69 -44.65
CA PRO A 9 36.50 -13.10 -43.32
C PRO A 9 36.33 -11.58 -43.36
N TRP A 10 35.78 -11.01 -42.29
CA TRP A 10 35.73 -9.56 -42.08
C TRP A 10 37.11 -9.03 -41.61
N PRO A 11 37.50 -7.81 -42.00
CA PRO A 11 38.82 -7.27 -41.68
C PRO A 11 38.96 -6.88 -40.21
N THR A 12 40.10 -7.24 -39.60
CA THR A 12 40.50 -6.80 -38.26
C THR A 12 40.94 -5.34 -38.26
N PHE A 13 40.11 -4.44 -37.72
CA PHE A 13 40.51 -3.04 -37.48
C PHE A 13 41.20 -2.87 -36.13
N THR A 14 42.52 -2.75 -36.16
CA THR A 14 43.34 -2.32 -35.01
C THR A 14 43.49 -0.79 -35.01
N THR A 15 42.89 -0.10 -34.03
CA THR A 15 43.10 1.35 -33.85
C THR A 15 43.46 1.72 -32.41
N ALA A 16 44.53 2.50 -32.29
CA ALA A 16 45.25 2.98 -31.11
C ALA A 16 44.44 3.40 -29.86
N ARG A 17 45.09 3.27 -28.70
CA ARG A 17 44.75 4.01 -27.46
C ARG A 17 45.17 5.50 -27.60
N PRO A 18 44.32 6.47 -27.22
CA PRO A 18 44.76 7.80 -26.83
C PRO A 18 45.40 7.82 -25.43
N ALA A 19 46.22 8.82 -25.13
CA ALA A 19 46.98 8.91 -23.87
C ALA A 19 46.24 9.70 -22.76
N LYS A 20 46.70 9.52 -21.51
CA LYS A 20 46.30 10.37 -20.36
C LYS A 20 46.90 11.78 -20.50
N PRO A 21 46.13 12.85 -20.23
CA PRO A 21 46.70 14.12 -19.81
C PRO A 21 46.85 14.15 -18.27
N SER A 22 48.08 14.23 -17.78
CA SER A 22 48.37 14.51 -16.37
C SER A 22 48.84 15.96 -16.20
N ARG A 23 48.16 16.76 -15.38
CA ARG A 23 48.76 17.96 -14.77
C ARG A 23 48.11 18.29 -13.43
N SER A 24 48.95 18.48 -12.43
CA SER A 24 48.59 18.90 -11.08
C SER A 24 48.74 20.41 -10.91
N PHE A 25 47.92 21.00 -10.04
CA PHE A 25 48.22 22.29 -9.43
C PHE A 25 47.92 22.22 -7.92
N LEU A 26 48.93 22.59 -7.13
CA LEU A 26 48.83 22.91 -5.70
C LEU A 26 48.85 24.43 -5.55
N PRO A 27 48.42 24.95 -4.39
CA PRO A 27 49.38 25.77 -3.66
C PRO A 27 49.56 25.36 -2.18
N ARG A 28 50.84 25.25 -1.84
CA ARG A 28 51.54 25.29 -0.54
C ARG A 28 50.72 25.46 0.75
N SER A 29 51.03 24.57 1.70
CA SER A 29 50.95 24.77 3.14
C SER A 29 51.80 25.94 3.66
N VAL A 30 51.41 26.50 4.80
CA VAL A 30 52.28 27.30 5.69
C VAL A 30 52.23 26.68 7.10
N GLN A 31 53.40 26.51 7.73
CA GLN A 31 53.57 26.04 9.12
C GLN A 31 53.35 27.23 10.11
N THR A 32 53.28 27.12 11.44
CA THR A 32 54.05 26.26 12.37
C THR A 32 53.46 26.33 13.80
N GLN A 33 53.97 25.47 14.69
CA GLN A 33 54.12 25.67 16.15
C GLN A 33 52.87 25.69 17.07
N THR A 34 52.70 24.57 17.78
CA THR A 34 52.32 24.53 19.21
C THR A 34 53.46 25.07 20.10
N PRO A 35 53.20 25.41 21.38
CA PRO A 35 53.69 24.50 22.43
C PRO A 35 52.83 24.38 23.73
N SER A 36 53.01 23.24 24.44
CA SER A 36 52.95 22.99 25.92
C SER A 36 51.89 23.69 26.81
N ALA A 37 51.08 22.97 27.60
CA ALA A 37 51.41 22.29 28.89
C ALA A 37 52.05 23.24 29.94
N ARG A 38 51.50 23.45 31.16
CA ARG A 38 51.26 22.53 32.31
C ARG A 38 50.10 23.11 33.18
N SER A 39 49.20 22.40 33.89
CA SER A 39 49.28 21.28 34.86
C SER A 39 49.89 21.62 36.24
N ILE A 40 49.02 21.90 37.24
CA ILE A 40 49.23 21.85 38.72
C ILE A 40 47.92 22.34 39.40
N THR A 41 47.42 21.84 40.54
CA THR A 41 47.23 20.49 41.13
C THR A 41 46.33 20.65 42.36
N SER A 42 45.64 19.57 42.82
CA SER A 42 45.11 19.36 44.19
C SER A 42 44.04 20.34 44.74
N SER A 43 43.11 19.98 45.65
CA SER A 43 42.61 18.69 46.18
C SER A 43 41.26 19.00 46.92
N SER A 44 40.49 18.11 47.57
CA SER A 44 40.59 16.69 47.94
C SER A 44 39.18 16.06 48.08
N SER A 45 39.09 14.74 48.33
CA SER A 45 38.01 14.03 49.08
C SER A 45 36.53 14.28 48.70
N ALA A 46 35.80 13.31 48.12
CA ALA A 46 35.22 12.11 48.78
C ALA A 46 34.01 12.42 49.72
N SER A 47 32.93 11.63 49.81
CA SER A 47 32.54 10.41 49.07
C SER A 47 31.10 9.98 49.39
N GLN A 48 30.40 9.35 48.43
CA GLN A 48 29.28 8.39 48.56
C GLN A 48 27.98 8.81 49.29
N GLY A 49 26.82 8.37 48.77
CA GLY A 49 25.52 8.43 49.47
C GLY A 49 24.30 8.28 48.55
N TRP A 50 23.62 7.13 48.61
CA TRP A 50 22.29 6.87 48.00
C TRP A 50 21.27 6.61 49.13
N SER A 51 20.02 7.11 49.05
CA SER A 51 18.78 6.39 49.49
C SER A 51 17.47 7.22 49.38
N TRP A 52 16.59 6.81 48.47
CA TRP A 52 15.16 6.43 48.65
C TRP A 52 14.32 6.79 49.93
N VAL A 53 13.10 7.36 49.71
CA VAL A 53 11.79 7.32 50.49
C VAL A 53 11.81 7.94 51.94
N LEU A 54 10.77 8.45 52.64
CA LEU A 54 9.27 8.54 52.65
C LEU A 54 8.74 9.98 52.29
N CYS A 55 7.44 10.35 52.15
CA CYS A 55 6.08 9.93 52.59
C CYS A 55 5.54 10.55 53.93
N VAL A 56 4.20 10.72 54.04
CA VAL A 56 3.32 11.02 55.24
C VAL A 56 2.46 12.32 55.24
N GLN A 57 1.17 12.15 54.86
CA GLN A 57 -0.13 12.58 55.48
C GLN A 57 -0.43 13.97 56.12
N ARG A 58 -1.68 14.44 55.85
CA ARG A 58 -2.65 15.18 56.74
C ARG A 58 -2.29 16.65 57.13
N CYS A 59 -3.21 17.55 57.54
CA CYS A 59 -4.70 17.56 57.59
C CYS A 59 -5.29 19.00 57.59
N LEU A 60 -6.59 19.11 57.25
CA LEU A 60 -7.64 20.07 57.67
C LEU A 60 -7.29 21.40 58.40
N ILE A 61 -7.79 22.52 57.86
CA ILE A 61 -8.36 23.68 58.61
C ILE A 61 -9.65 24.12 57.88
N ALA A 62 -10.65 24.68 58.60
CA ALA A 62 -11.94 25.08 58.03
C ALA A 62 -12.47 26.41 58.61
N SER A 63 -13.22 27.20 57.81
CA SER A 63 -14.16 28.26 58.22
C SER A 63 -15.05 28.71 57.03
N PRO A 64 -16.23 29.37 57.24
CA PRO A 64 -17.39 29.15 56.37
C PRO A 64 -18.12 30.40 55.82
N LEU A 65 -19.19 30.14 55.03
CA LEU A 65 -20.22 31.09 54.51
C LEU A 65 -19.71 32.03 53.38
N VAL A 66 -20.50 32.50 52.40
CA VAL A 66 -21.97 32.66 52.25
C VAL A 66 -22.47 32.00 50.92
N ALA A 67 -23.79 31.80 50.77
CA ALA A 67 -24.42 31.07 49.65
C ALA A 67 -25.03 31.96 48.55
N MET A 68 -25.11 31.45 47.32
CA MET A 68 -26.36 31.26 46.53
C MET A 68 -26.07 30.74 45.11
N GLY A 69 -26.92 29.85 44.58
CA GLY A 69 -26.88 29.38 43.19
C GLY A 69 -27.32 27.92 43.03
N ARG A 70 -28.53 27.68 42.51
CA ARG A 70 -29.02 26.33 42.17
C ARG A 70 -28.44 25.87 40.83
N ALA A 71 -27.24 25.30 40.84
CA ALA A 71 -26.83 24.40 39.76
C ALA A 71 -27.59 23.07 39.90
N SER A 72 -28.23 22.59 38.83
CA SER A 72 -28.70 21.21 38.78
C SER A 72 -27.49 20.28 38.69
N CYS A 73 -27.46 19.23 39.52
CA CYS A 73 -26.39 18.23 39.47
C CYS A 73 -26.50 17.42 38.17
N VAL A 74 -25.85 17.88 37.11
CA VAL A 74 -25.24 16.97 36.14
C VAL A 74 -24.21 16.19 36.94
N LEU A 75 -24.49 14.90 37.18
CA LEU A 75 -23.49 13.98 37.71
C LEU A 75 -22.27 14.05 36.77
N PRO A 76 -21.03 14.19 37.28
CA PRO A 76 -19.87 14.10 36.40
C PRO A 76 -19.94 12.74 35.69
N ASP A 77 -19.60 12.72 34.40
CA ASP A 77 -19.51 11.47 33.63
C ASP A 77 -18.75 10.45 34.48
N ALA A 78 -19.41 9.31 34.76
CA ALA A 78 -18.75 8.21 35.42
C ALA A 78 -17.48 7.89 34.60
N ILE A 79 -16.39 7.52 35.29
CA ILE A 79 -15.08 7.28 34.65
C ILE A 79 -15.15 5.94 33.88
N ILE A 80 -15.89 5.96 32.77
CA ILE A 80 -15.80 5.02 31.67
C ILE A 80 -14.40 5.21 31.11
N SER A 81 -13.54 4.23 31.34
CA SER A 81 -12.30 4.09 30.59
C SER A 81 -12.66 4.07 29.11
N ARG A 82 -12.41 5.17 28.39
CA ARG A 82 -12.67 5.23 26.94
C ARG A 82 -11.67 4.32 26.25
N VAL A 83 -12.17 3.20 25.74
CA VAL A 83 -11.35 2.22 25.03
C VAL A 83 -11.42 2.51 23.53
N PHE A 84 -10.25 2.63 22.91
CA PHE A 84 -10.14 2.97 21.49
C PHE A 84 -9.62 1.80 20.64
N ILE A 85 -10.17 1.70 19.43
CA ILE A 85 -9.58 0.97 18.31
C ILE A 85 -8.90 2.01 17.40
N VAL A 86 -7.60 1.87 17.12
CA VAL A 86 -6.81 2.87 16.38
C VAL A 86 -6.26 2.29 15.08
N GLY A 87 -6.54 2.96 13.97
CA GLY A 87 -6.03 2.64 12.63
C GLY A 87 -5.07 3.74 12.17
N ILE A 88 -3.89 3.36 11.69
CA ILE A 88 -2.82 4.28 11.32
C ILE A 88 -2.22 3.90 9.97
N ASP A 89 -2.30 4.78 8.97
CA ASP A 89 -1.67 4.60 7.67
C ASP A 89 -0.50 5.59 7.49
N VAL A 90 0.71 5.07 7.27
CA VAL A 90 1.93 5.87 7.09
C VAL A 90 2.21 6.09 5.60
N GLY A 91 1.65 7.19 5.08
CA GLY A 91 1.94 7.71 3.75
C GLY A 91 3.24 8.51 3.66
N GLY A 92 3.70 8.80 2.45
CA GLY A 92 4.96 9.54 2.19
C GLY A 92 4.88 11.06 2.41
N THR A 93 3.75 11.61 2.85
CA THR A 93 3.55 13.05 3.09
C THR A 93 2.98 13.31 4.49
N PHE A 94 1.94 12.55 4.84
CA PHE A 94 1.31 12.57 6.14
C PHE A 94 1.12 11.14 6.65
N THR A 95 1.13 10.99 7.96
CA THR A 95 0.60 9.82 8.66
C THR A 95 -0.83 10.13 9.05
N ASP A 96 -1.74 9.28 8.62
CA ASP A 96 -3.18 9.40 8.88
C ASP A 96 -3.59 8.48 10.02
N LEU A 97 -4.22 9.05 11.04
CA LEU A 97 -4.72 8.31 12.19
C LEU A 97 -6.23 8.46 12.29
N THR A 98 -6.89 7.35 12.59
CA THR A 98 -8.28 7.33 13.03
C THR A 98 -8.38 6.52 14.30
N ALA A 99 -9.11 7.02 15.29
CA ALA A 99 -9.55 6.20 16.41
C ALA A 99 -11.08 6.10 16.42
N VAL A 100 -11.60 4.96 16.87
CA VAL A 100 -13.02 4.79 17.21
C VAL A 100 -13.13 4.43 18.67
N ASP A 101 -13.97 5.18 19.39
CA ASP A 101 -14.36 4.91 20.78
C ASP A 101 -15.33 3.72 20.82
N GLU A 102 -14.96 2.62 21.48
CA GLU A 102 -15.74 1.37 21.50
C GLU A 102 -17.12 1.51 22.18
N ALA A 103 -17.29 2.49 23.07
CA ALA A 103 -18.53 2.67 23.83
C ALA A 103 -19.58 3.50 23.08
N THR A 104 -19.14 4.41 22.21
CA THR A 104 -20.01 5.35 21.48
C THR A 104 -20.06 5.11 19.97
N GLY A 105 -19.09 4.38 19.40
CA GLY A 105 -18.89 4.26 17.96
C GLY A 105 -18.34 5.53 17.29
N ARG A 106 -18.04 6.58 18.08
CA ARG A 106 -17.61 7.88 17.56
C ARG A 106 -16.23 7.79 16.93
N VAL A 107 -16.13 8.29 15.70
CA VAL A 107 -14.87 8.38 14.94
C VAL A 107 -14.15 9.69 15.28
N VAL A 108 -12.82 9.64 15.52
CA VAL A 108 -11.97 10.83 15.65
C VAL A 108 -10.78 10.81 14.67
N VAL A 109 -10.79 11.84 13.82
CA VAL A 109 -9.83 12.27 12.79
C VAL A 109 -8.49 12.84 13.30
N THR A 110 -7.30 12.41 12.84
CA THR A 110 -6.16 13.35 12.77
C THR A 110 -5.15 13.01 11.66
N LYS A 111 -4.35 14.01 11.28
CA LYS A 111 -3.35 13.96 10.21
C LYS A 111 -2.10 14.68 10.70
N VAL A 112 -0.96 13.99 10.74
CA VAL A 112 0.33 14.56 11.17
C VAL A 112 1.37 14.44 10.06
N PRO A 113 2.37 15.33 9.94
CA PRO A 113 3.45 15.16 8.99
C PRO A 113 4.18 13.81 9.18
N SER A 114 4.55 13.15 8.10
CA SER A 114 5.37 11.95 8.19
C SER A 114 6.81 12.31 8.57
N GLU A 115 7.44 11.50 9.42
CA GLU A 115 8.87 11.57 9.74
C GLU A 115 9.59 10.36 9.09
N PRO A 116 10.16 10.50 7.87
CA PRO A 116 10.95 9.43 7.27
C PRO A 116 12.12 9.02 8.18
N LEU A 117 12.39 7.72 8.27
CA LEU A 117 13.36 7.09 9.17
C LEU A 117 13.00 7.15 10.68
N ASN A 118 11.84 7.70 11.05
CA ASN A 118 11.35 7.78 12.43
C ASN A 118 9.81 7.70 12.49
N GLU A 119 9.19 6.89 11.62
CA GLU A 119 7.74 6.89 11.38
C GLU A 119 6.95 6.48 12.66
N ALA A 120 7.59 5.71 13.54
CA ALA A 120 7.06 5.38 14.87
C ALA A 120 6.91 6.61 15.81
N ALA A 121 7.61 7.72 15.56
CA ALA A 121 7.37 8.99 16.27
C ALA A 121 6.11 9.70 15.76
N ALA A 122 5.85 9.66 14.44
CA ALA A 122 4.62 10.19 13.85
C ALA A 122 3.38 9.44 14.39
N VAL A 123 3.45 8.11 14.52
CA VAL A 123 2.44 7.29 15.22
C VAL A 123 2.14 7.84 16.62
N LEU A 124 3.17 8.05 17.44
CA LEU A 124 3.00 8.57 18.80
C LEU A 124 2.54 10.05 18.83
N ALA A 125 2.93 10.85 17.83
CA ALA A 125 2.50 12.24 17.70
C ALA A 125 1.01 12.33 17.39
N GLY A 126 0.49 11.48 16.51
CA GLY A 126 -0.93 11.37 16.22
C GLY A 126 -1.76 10.93 17.44
N LEU A 127 -1.31 9.91 18.19
CA LEU A 127 -1.98 9.50 19.43
C LEU A 127 -2.05 10.66 20.45
N ARG A 128 -0.96 11.42 20.62
CA ARG A 128 -0.95 12.64 21.45
C ARG A 128 -1.89 13.73 20.92
N ALA A 129 -1.97 13.92 19.61
CA ALA A 129 -2.86 14.90 18.98
C ALA A 129 -4.35 14.55 19.15
N LEU A 130 -4.70 13.27 19.24
CA LEU A 130 -6.04 12.79 19.60
C LEU A 130 -6.32 12.79 21.11
N GLY A 131 -5.30 13.04 21.95
CA GLY A 131 -5.41 12.97 23.42
C GLY A 131 -5.50 11.54 23.98
N ILE A 132 -5.14 10.52 23.19
CA ILE A 132 -5.28 9.10 23.56
C ILE A 132 -3.97 8.57 24.12
N ALA A 133 -3.98 7.99 25.33
CA ALA A 133 -2.82 7.30 25.89
C ALA A 133 -2.76 5.82 25.44
N GLY A 134 -1.57 5.21 25.41
CA GLY A 134 -1.39 3.84 24.93
C GLY A 134 -2.21 2.80 25.71
N ARG A 135 -2.34 2.98 27.03
CA ARG A 135 -3.21 2.17 27.91
C ARG A 135 -4.71 2.25 27.61
N ASP A 136 -5.14 3.26 26.87
CA ASP A 136 -6.54 3.50 26.51
C ASP A 136 -6.87 2.90 25.10
N VAL A 137 -5.89 2.26 24.44
CA VAL A 137 -6.03 1.60 23.13
C VAL A 137 -6.06 0.07 23.30
N ARG A 138 -7.11 -0.57 22.79
CA ARG A 138 -7.29 -2.05 22.83
C ARG A 138 -6.72 -2.76 21.60
N ARG A 139 -6.86 -2.16 20.42
CA ARG A 139 -6.39 -2.70 19.14
C ARG A 139 -5.79 -1.57 18.31
N LEU A 140 -4.52 -1.71 17.96
CA LEU A 140 -3.82 -0.82 17.04
C LEU A 140 -3.51 -1.57 15.73
N VAL A 141 -3.98 -1.03 14.60
CA VAL A 141 -3.74 -1.53 13.25
C VAL A 141 -2.93 -0.52 12.46
N HIS A 142 -1.86 -0.98 11.80
CA HIS A 142 -0.84 -0.12 11.23
C HIS A 142 -0.50 -0.49 9.77
N GLY A 143 -0.88 0.36 8.82
CA GLY A 143 -0.44 0.34 7.43
C GLY A 143 0.88 1.10 7.26
N THR A 144 1.76 0.63 6.36
CA THR A 144 3.09 1.22 6.19
C THR A 144 3.64 1.06 4.77
N THR A 145 4.24 2.13 4.26
CA THR A 145 4.91 2.16 2.95
C THR A 145 6.41 1.84 3.02
N VAL A 146 6.98 1.64 4.22
CA VAL A 146 8.43 1.42 4.45
C VAL A 146 9.00 0.30 3.56
N GLY A 147 8.35 -0.87 3.52
CA GLY A 147 8.81 -2.00 2.69
C GLY A 147 8.74 -1.73 1.18
N THR A 148 7.72 -1.00 0.72
CA THR A 148 7.59 -0.59 -0.69
C THR A 148 8.73 0.36 -1.07
N ASN A 149 8.97 1.38 -0.25
CA ASN A 149 9.97 2.43 -0.50
C ASN A 149 11.40 1.84 -0.46
N ALA A 150 11.70 0.95 0.49
CA ALA A 150 12.97 0.25 0.61
C ALA A 150 13.39 -0.48 -0.69
N VAL A 151 12.46 -1.17 -1.37
CA VAL A 151 12.74 -1.84 -2.66
C VAL A 151 12.92 -0.84 -3.81
N LEU A 152 12.09 0.21 -3.87
CA LEU A 152 12.15 1.22 -4.93
C LEU A 152 13.42 2.07 -4.86
N GLU A 153 13.84 2.48 -3.67
CA GLU A 153 15.07 3.24 -3.40
C GLU A 153 16.33 2.36 -3.40
N ARG A 154 16.17 1.02 -3.47
CA ARG A 154 17.23 0.02 -3.25
C ARG A 154 18.00 0.24 -1.94
N ARG A 155 17.27 0.52 -0.86
CA ARG A 155 17.77 0.59 0.53
C ARG A 155 17.26 -0.64 1.29
N GLY A 156 18.12 -1.64 1.47
CA GLY A 156 17.78 -2.90 2.11
C GLY A 156 18.97 -3.84 2.24
N ALA A 157 18.73 -5.01 2.82
CA ALA A 157 19.78 -5.92 3.27
C ALA A 157 20.63 -6.45 2.12
N ARG A 158 21.93 -6.66 2.37
CA ARG A 158 22.80 -7.45 1.47
C ARG A 158 22.39 -8.93 1.54
N VAL A 159 21.44 -9.33 0.70
CA VAL A 159 20.97 -10.71 0.62
C VAL A 159 21.99 -11.59 -0.08
N ALA A 160 22.30 -12.75 0.51
CA ALA A 160 22.87 -13.88 -0.22
C ALA A 160 21.77 -14.85 -0.66
N VAL A 161 21.91 -15.44 -1.85
CA VAL A 161 20.96 -16.44 -2.37
C VAL A 161 21.65 -17.80 -2.47
N LEU A 162 21.08 -18.82 -1.83
CA LEU A 162 21.46 -20.22 -2.02
C LEU A 162 20.50 -20.86 -3.01
N THR A 163 21.06 -21.50 -4.04
CA THR A 163 20.29 -22.10 -5.14
C THR A 163 20.73 -23.53 -5.42
N THR A 164 19.85 -24.32 -6.02
CA THR A 164 20.18 -25.62 -6.60
C THR A 164 21.36 -25.50 -7.56
N ALA A 165 22.36 -26.39 -7.47
CA ALA A 165 23.52 -26.37 -8.37
C ALA A 165 23.12 -26.31 -9.87
N GLY A 166 23.71 -25.35 -10.58
CA GLY A 166 23.39 -25.01 -11.97
C GLY A 166 22.37 -23.87 -12.13
N PHE A 167 21.76 -23.37 -11.06
CA PHE A 167 20.62 -22.42 -11.12
C PHE A 167 20.91 -21.03 -10.54
N ARG A 168 22.14 -20.70 -10.15
CA ARG A 168 22.50 -19.38 -9.57
C ARG A 168 22.20 -18.17 -10.45
N ASP A 169 22.11 -18.34 -11.76
CA ASP A 169 21.86 -17.25 -12.72
C ASP A 169 20.39 -17.12 -13.16
N LEU A 170 19.50 -17.96 -12.61
CA LEU A 170 18.06 -17.95 -12.89
C LEU A 170 17.44 -16.55 -12.71
N ILE A 171 17.78 -15.84 -11.63
CA ILE A 171 17.27 -14.48 -11.36
C ILE A 171 17.91 -13.38 -12.23
N GLU A 172 19.02 -13.66 -12.93
CA GLU A 172 19.58 -12.77 -13.96
C GLU A 172 18.82 -12.96 -15.29
N ILE A 173 18.66 -14.22 -15.69
CA ILE A 173 18.01 -14.63 -16.94
C ILE A 173 16.55 -14.17 -16.95
N GLY A 174 15.83 -14.34 -15.83
CA GLY A 174 14.47 -13.84 -15.59
C GLY A 174 13.51 -14.05 -16.76
N ARG A 175 13.48 -15.29 -17.28
CA ARG A 175 12.74 -15.78 -18.46
C ARG A 175 12.85 -14.93 -19.74
N THR A 176 13.90 -14.13 -19.89
CA THR A 176 14.15 -13.18 -21.00
C THR A 176 13.01 -12.17 -21.32
N LYS A 177 11.89 -12.19 -20.58
CA LYS A 177 10.70 -11.32 -20.72
C LYS A 177 11.09 -9.84 -20.79
N ARG A 178 10.51 -9.12 -21.74
CA ARG A 178 10.58 -7.66 -21.86
C ARG A 178 9.18 -7.10 -21.59
N ASN A 179 9.08 -6.12 -20.70
CA ASN A 179 7.80 -5.45 -20.44
C ASN A 179 7.62 -4.27 -21.41
N ILE A 180 6.37 -3.87 -21.65
CA ILE A 180 6.05 -2.65 -22.42
C ILE A 180 6.57 -1.41 -21.64
N PRO A 181 7.12 -0.37 -22.30
CA PRO A 181 7.31 -0.19 -23.74
C PRO A 181 8.56 -0.88 -24.31
N ALA A 182 9.45 -1.42 -23.47
CA ALA A 182 10.74 -1.97 -23.87
C ALA A 182 10.68 -3.25 -24.74
N LEU A 183 9.48 -3.82 -24.94
CA LEU A 183 9.23 -4.99 -25.79
C LEU A 183 9.88 -4.87 -27.18
N PHE A 184 9.70 -3.71 -27.82
CA PHE A 184 10.16 -3.44 -29.19
C PHE A 184 11.53 -2.74 -29.28
N VAL A 185 12.19 -2.45 -28.15
CA VAL A 185 13.46 -1.72 -28.13
C VAL A 185 14.63 -2.68 -28.38
N PRO A 186 15.37 -2.60 -29.51
CA PRO A 186 16.43 -3.57 -29.81
C PRO A 186 17.59 -3.48 -28.83
N THR A 187 17.90 -2.26 -28.37
CA THR A 187 18.96 -1.89 -27.42
C THR A 187 18.56 -2.06 -25.95
N PHE A 188 17.47 -2.77 -25.64
CA PHE A 188 16.98 -2.92 -24.27
C PHE A 188 18.01 -3.58 -23.34
N VAL A 189 18.45 -2.82 -22.33
CA VAL A 189 19.26 -3.31 -21.21
C VAL A 189 18.33 -3.74 -20.07
N ARG A 190 18.41 -5.02 -19.68
CA ARG A 190 17.66 -5.57 -18.55
C ARG A 190 18.06 -4.86 -17.24
N PRO A 191 17.10 -4.42 -16.40
CA PRO A 191 17.39 -3.94 -15.05
C PRO A 191 18.14 -5.01 -14.24
N LYS A 192 19.24 -4.63 -13.58
CA LYS A 192 20.00 -5.57 -12.75
C LYS A 192 19.13 -6.13 -11.62
N PRO A 193 19.15 -7.45 -11.35
CA PRO A 193 18.42 -8.05 -10.22
C PRO A 193 18.88 -7.46 -8.88
N MET A 194 18.12 -7.71 -7.81
CA MET A 194 18.42 -7.13 -6.49
C MET A 194 19.76 -7.61 -5.92
N VAL A 195 20.11 -8.88 -6.15
CA VAL A 195 21.35 -9.51 -5.65
C VAL A 195 22.35 -9.69 -6.78
N GLU A 196 23.58 -9.16 -6.62
CA GLU A 196 24.69 -9.39 -7.56
C GLU A 196 25.13 -10.87 -7.60
N ARG A 197 25.61 -11.34 -8.76
CA ARG A 197 26.05 -12.74 -8.96
C ARG A 197 27.08 -13.24 -7.93
N LYS A 198 27.92 -12.35 -7.39
CA LYS A 198 28.93 -12.65 -6.36
C LYS A 198 28.34 -13.09 -5.01
N HIS A 199 27.07 -12.78 -4.74
CA HIS A 199 26.33 -13.20 -3.54
C HIS A 199 25.31 -14.32 -3.83
N ARG A 200 25.43 -15.00 -4.98
CA ARG A 200 24.60 -16.16 -5.34
C ARG A 200 25.46 -17.41 -5.30
N PHE A 201 25.10 -18.36 -4.45
CA PHE A 201 25.84 -19.58 -4.16
C PHE A 201 25.02 -20.82 -4.54
N GLU A 202 25.71 -21.95 -4.65
CA GLU A 202 25.14 -23.20 -5.15
C GLU A 202 25.32 -24.30 -4.11
N VAL A 203 24.21 -24.96 -3.81
CA VAL A 203 24.13 -26.13 -2.93
C VAL A 203 23.92 -27.36 -3.82
N VAL A 204 24.47 -28.50 -3.40
CA VAL A 204 24.36 -29.76 -4.16
C VAL A 204 23.18 -30.54 -3.59
N GLU A 205 22.01 -30.29 -4.17
CA GLU A 205 20.79 -31.05 -3.96
C GLU A 205 19.97 -31.11 -5.25
N ARG A 206 19.00 -32.03 -5.36
CA ARG A 206 18.04 -32.01 -6.48
C ARG A 206 16.74 -32.72 -6.16
N LEU A 207 15.63 -32.06 -6.50
CA LEU A 207 14.28 -32.64 -6.52
C LEU A 207 13.78 -32.82 -7.97
N ALA A 208 12.94 -33.82 -8.19
CA ALA A 208 12.18 -34.03 -9.41
C ALA A 208 10.88 -33.20 -9.43
N ALA A 209 10.19 -33.20 -10.57
CA ALA A 209 8.96 -32.42 -10.78
C ALA A 209 7.73 -32.90 -9.98
N ASP A 210 7.82 -34.08 -9.36
CA ASP A 210 6.85 -34.66 -8.41
C ASP A 210 7.24 -34.45 -6.93
N GLY A 211 8.44 -33.93 -6.66
CA GLY A 211 9.00 -33.74 -5.32
C GLY A 211 9.92 -34.87 -4.83
N ALA A 212 10.15 -35.93 -5.61
CA ALA A 212 11.08 -36.99 -5.27
C ALA A 212 12.55 -36.49 -5.25
N VAL A 213 13.38 -37.07 -4.38
CA VAL A 213 14.81 -36.71 -4.28
C VAL A 213 15.60 -37.40 -5.38
N LEU A 214 16.24 -36.62 -6.25
CA LEU A 214 17.17 -37.09 -7.29
C LEU A 214 18.63 -37.02 -6.86
N VAL A 215 18.98 -35.99 -6.08
CA VAL A 215 20.29 -35.82 -5.43
C VAL A 215 20.02 -35.37 -3.99
N PRO A 216 20.45 -36.15 -2.98
CA PRO A 216 20.35 -35.73 -1.58
C PRO A 216 21.09 -34.41 -1.33
N LEU A 217 20.67 -33.66 -0.33
CA LEU A 217 21.37 -32.46 0.14
C LEU A 217 22.77 -32.81 0.68
N ASP A 218 23.85 -32.37 0.02
CA ASP A 218 25.23 -32.46 0.55
C ASP A 218 25.42 -31.45 1.68
N PRO A 219 25.57 -31.87 2.96
CA PRO A 219 25.75 -30.95 4.08
C PRO A 219 27.01 -30.10 3.94
N ALA A 220 28.07 -30.65 3.34
CA ALA A 220 29.32 -29.91 3.17
C ALA A 220 29.16 -28.80 2.10
N SER A 221 28.24 -28.93 1.14
CA SER A 221 27.89 -27.84 0.21
C SER A 221 27.10 -26.73 0.91
N VAL A 222 26.24 -27.09 1.87
CA VAL A 222 25.51 -26.14 2.70
C VAL A 222 26.49 -25.33 3.55
N GLU A 223 27.40 -25.99 4.28
CA GLU A 223 28.44 -25.32 5.08
C GLU A 223 29.28 -24.37 4.23
N ARG A 224 29.82 -24.83 3.09
CA ARG A 224 30.61 -24.00 2.16
C ARG A 224 29.81 -22.79 1.65
N ALA A 225 28.52 -22.95 1.35
CA ALA A 225 27.68 -21.87 0.84
C ALA A 225 27.30 -20.85 1.92
N LEU A 226 27.06 -21.29 3.17
CA LEU A 226 26.79 -20.42 4.31
C LEU A 226 28.03 -19.63 4.73
N ASP A 227 29.19 -20.29 4.84
CA ASP A 227 30.46 -19.63 5.16
C ASP A 227 30.82 -18.58 4.10
N ALA A 228 30.64 -18.91 2.81
CA ALA A 228 30.88 -17.98 1.71
C ALA A 228 29.88 -16.81 1.68
N ALA A 229 28.62 -17.03 2.06
CA ALA A 229 27.60 -15.98 2.17
C ALA A 229 27.96 -14.97 3.28
N VAL A 230 28.33 -15.46 4.47
CA VAL A 230 28.72 -14.61 5.61
C VAL A 230 30.06 -13.91 5.33
N ALA A 231 31.04 -14.59 4.73
CA ALA A 231 32.30 -13.97 4.29
C ALA A 231 32.10 -12.90 3.20
N ALA A 232 31.05 -13.01 2.38
CA ALA A 232 30.64 -11.98 1.43
C ALA A 232 29.81 -10.83 2.07
N GLY A 233 29.67 -10.81 3.41
CA GLY A 233 29.04 -9.74 4.17
C GLY A 233 27.51 -9.73 4.10
N ALA A 234 26.88 -10.91 3.97
CA ALA A 234 25.43 -11.04 3.91
C ALA A 234 24.73 -10.64 5.22
N GLU A 235 23.60 -9.95 5.11
CA GLU A 235 22.74 -9.51 6.21
C GLU A 235 21.42 -10.29 6.28
N ALA A 236 21.11 -11.04 5.22
CA ALA A 236 19.96 -11.94 5.15
C ALA A 236 20.21 -13.04 4.11
N LEU A 237 19.48 -14.15 4.23
CA LEU A 237 19.64 -15.34 3.38
C LEU A 237 18.32 -15.68 2.67
N ALA A 238 18.37 -15.86 1.35
CA ALA A 238 17.28 -16.44 0.57
C ALA A 238 17.67 -17.85 0.13
N VAL A 239 16.94 -18.88 0.56
CA VAL A 239 17.12 -20.27 0.10
C VAL A 239 16.09 -20.55 -0.97
N CYS A 240 16.55 -20.98 -2.15
CA CYS A 240 15.76 -20.99 -3.38
C CYS A 240 16.08 -22.25 -4.20
N PHE A 241 15.41 -23.35 -3.88
CA PHE A 241 15.57 -24.64 -4.55
C PHE A 241 14.41 -24.95 -5.52
N LEU A 242 14.69 -25.77 -6.53
CA LEU A 242 13.64 -26.23 -7.44
C LEU A 242 12.73 -27.27 -6.78
N HIS A 243 11.44 -27.19 -7.08
CA HIS A 243 10.38 -28.07 -6.55
C HIS A 243 10.24 -28.13 -5.01
N ALA A 244 10.87 -27.22 -4.28
CA ALA A 244 10.71 -27.08 -2.83
C ALA A 244 9.25 -26.84 -2.38
N TYR A 245 8.43 -26.25 -3.25
CA TYR A 245 6.97 -26.09 -3.05
C TYR A 245 6.19 -27.43 -3.01
N LEU A 246 6.79 -28.54 -3.47
CA LEU A 246 6.27 -29.90 -3.28
C LEU A 246 6.88 -30.57 -2.06
N ASN A 247 8.20 -30.41 -1.89
CA ASN A 247 8.99 -31.03 -0.83
C ASN A 247 10.00 -30.02 -0.24
N PRO A 248 9.64 -29.33 0.86
CA PRO A 248 10.48 -28.26 1.43
C PRO A 248 11.64 -28.76 2.30
N ALA A 249 11.85 -30.08 2.43
CA ALA A 249 12.77 -30.66 3.39
C ALA A 249 14.22 -30.15 3.24
N HIS A 250 14.70 -29.99 2.01
CA HIS A 250 16.05 -29.47 1.75
C HIS A 250 16.19 -27.98 2.11
N GLU A 251 15.20 -27.12 1.80
CA GLU A 251 15.26 -25.71 2.18
C GLU A 251 15.21 -25.53 3.70
N ARG A 252 14.40 -26.33 4.39
CA ARG A 252 14.28 -26.32 5.86
C ARG A 252 15.57 -26.77 6.54
N ALA A 253 16.19 -27.86 6.08
CA ALA A 253 17.49 -28.32 6.60
C ALA A 253 18.59 -27.26 6.43
N VAL A 254 18.58 -26.49 5.34
CA VAL A 254 19.50 -25.35 5.14
C VAL A 254 19.18 -24.19 6.10
N ALA A 255 17.90 -23.88 6.32
CA ALA A 255 17.48 -22.84 7.26
C ALA A 255 17.84 -23.19 8.71
N ASP A 256 17.67 -24.45 9.12
CA ASP A 256 18.06 -24.94 10.44
C ASP A 256 19.58 -24.94 10.64
N ALA A 257 20.35 -25.36 9.63
CA ALA A 257 21.81 -25.27 9.65
C ALA A 257 22.31 -23.81 9.74
N ALA A 258 21.70 -22.91 8.97
CA ALA A 258 21.99 -21.47 9.02
C ALA A 258 21.66 -20.88 10.41
N LYS A 259 20.50 -21.21 10.97
CA LYS A 259 20.06 -20.77 12.30
C LYS A 259 20.95 -21.30 13.43
N GLY A 260 21.44 -22.53 13.31
CA GLY A 260 22.36 -23.14 14.29
C GLY A 260 23.76 -22.53 14.28
N ARG A 261 24.27 -22.14 13.09
CA ARG A 261 25.62 -21.58 12.92
C ARG A 261 25.66 -20.04 13.04
N TYR A 262 24.59 -19.37 12.62
CA TYR A 262 24.47 -17.90 12.56
C TYR A 262 23.10 -17.44 13.08
N PRO A 263 22.83 -17.49 14.41
CA PRO A 263 21.50 -17.24 14.97
C PRO A 263 20.91 -15.85 14.71
N SER A 264 21.75 -14.87 14.33
CA SER A 264 21.35 -13.50 13.98
C SER A 264 21.15 -13.26 12.47
N LEU A 265 21.36 -14.27 11.61
CA LEU A 265 21.15 -14.16 10.17
C LEU A 265 19.71 -14.58 9.82
N PRO A 266 18.81 -13.65 9.42
CA PRO A 266 17.45 -14.02 9.03
C PRO A 266 17.45 -14.81 7.70
N VAL A 267 16.57 -15.81 7.63
CA VAL A 267 16.45 -16.72 6.49
C VAL A 267 15.03 -16.69 5.93
N SER A 268 14.92 -16.67 4.61
CA SER A 268 13.69 -16.85 3.85
C SER A 268 13.82 -18.11 2.96
N GLY A 269 13.10 -19.18 3.28
CA GLY A 269 12.97 -20.36 2.41
C GLY A 269 11.89 -20.14 1.35
N SER A 270 12.15 -20.47 0.09
CA SER A 270 11.23 -20.13 -1.01
C SER A 270 9.88 -20.83 -0.92
N ALA A 271 9.84 -22.05 -0.36
CA ALA A 271 8.60 -22.78 -0.08
C ALA A 271 7.76 -22.15 1.05
N ASP A 272 8.38 -21.48 2.03
CA ASP A 272 7.67 -20.84 3.14
C ASP A 272 7.23 -19.39 2.81
N VAL A 273 7.83 -18.76 1.78
CA VAL A 273 7.40 -17.45 1.24
C VAL A 273 6.36 -17.60 0.12
N VAL A 274 6.57 -18.49 -0.85
CA VAL A 274 5.65 -18.74 -1.98
C VAL A 274 5.64 -20.23 -2.36
N ALA A 275 4.72 -21.01 -1.80
CA ALA A 275 4.53 -22.44 -2.10
C ALA A 275 3.87 -22.73 -3.47
N GLU A 276 4.18 -21.93 -4.49
CA GLU A 276 3.69 -22.09 -5.87
C GLU A 276 4.77 -22.56 -6.85
N TYR A 277 4.33 -23.24 -7.92
CA TYR A 277 5.13 -23.46 -9.11
C TYR A 277 5.54 -22.14 -9.80
N ARG A 278 6.46 -22.24 -10.77
CA ARG A 278 7.21 -21.14 -11.40
C ARG A 278 8.34 -20.60 -10.51
N GLU A 279 9.56 -20.98 -10.88
CA GLU A 279 10.80 -20.70 -10.17
C GLU A 279 11.22 -19.23 -10.15
N PHE A 280 11.16 -18.50 -11.28
CA PHE A 280 11.64 -17.12 -11.34
C PHE A 280 10.88 -16.16 -10.42
N GLU A 281 9.56 -16.16 -10.46
CA GLU A 281 8.75 -15.26 -9.63
C GLU A 281 8.81 -15.67 -8.15
N ARG A 282 8.83 -16.97 -7.83
CA ARG A 282 9.08 -17.46 -6.46
C ARG A 282 10.43 -16.98 -5.94
N PHE A 283 11.51 -17.15 -6.70
CA PHE A 283 12.86 -16.76 -6.28
C PHE A 283 12.98 -15.24 -6.14
N SER A 284 12.45 -14.46 -7.08
CA SER A 284 12.37 -12.99 -6.99
C SER A 284 11.67 -12.54 -5.70
N THR A 285 10.51 -13.14 -5.39
CA THR A 285 9.72 -12.83 -4.19
C THR A 285 10.47 -13.19 -2.90
N THR A 286 11.12 -14.36 -2.88
CA THR A 286 11.90 -14.83 -1.71
C THR A 286 13.12 -13.94 -1.45
N VAL A 287 13.80 -13.51 -2.52
CA VAL A 287 14.91 -12.54 -2.45
C VAL A 287 14.44 -11.19 -1.91
N LEU A 288 13.29 -10.68 -2.36
CA LEU A 288 12.72 -9.43 -1.84
C LEU A 288 12.25 -9.58 -0.38
N ASN A 289 11.77 -10.76 0.04
CA ASN A 289 11.43 -11.01 1.44
C ASN A 289 12.67 -10.93 2.34
N ALA A 290 13.74 -11.63 1.99
CA ALA A 290 15.02 -11.56 2.71
C ALA A 290 15.61 -10.13 2.70
N TYR A 291 15.44 -9.39 1.60
CA TYR A 291 15.90 -8.00 1.46
C TYR A 291 15.24 -7.04 2.45
N LEU A 292 13.96 -7.28 2.76
CA LEU A 292 13.15 -6.47 3.65
C LEU A 292 13.15 -6.94 5.12
N GLN A 293 13.47 -8.20 5.39
CA GLN A 293 13.43 -8.80 6.74
C GLN A 293 14.14 -7.92 7.80
N PRO A 294 15.43 -7.54 7.67
CA PRO A 294 16.10 -6.72 8.68
C PRO A 294 15.49 -5.33 8.92
N ILE A 295 14.95 -4.68 7.87
CA ILE A 295 14.31 -3.36 8.00
C ILE A 295 13.00 -3.49 8.77
N MET A 296 12.12 -4.40 8.32
CA MET A 296 10.80 -4.56 8.91
C MET A 296 10.86 -5.15 10.32
N ASP A 297 11.87 -5.97 10.63
CA ASP A 297 12.14 -6.44 11.98
C ASP A 297 12.47 -5.29 12.95
N GLY A 298 13.49 -4.49 12.63
CA GLY A 298 13.89 -3.34 13.44
C GLY A 298 12.80 -2.27 13.55
N TYR A 299 12.07 -2.03 12.46
CA TYR A 299 10.96 -1.07 12.42
C TYR A 299 9.80 -1.48 13.34
N LEU A 300 9.25 -2.69 13.14
CA LEU A 300 8.07 -3.14 13.89
C LEU A 300 8.40 -3.41 15.37
N ALA A 301 9.59 -3.94 15.68
CA ALA A 301 10.06 -4.08 17.05
C ALA A 301 10.27 -2.71 17.74
N GLY A 302 10.80 -1.72 17.01
CA GLY A 302 10.97 -0.35 17.51
C GLY A 302 9.64 0.35 17.76
N LEU A 303 8.65 0.16 16.89
CA LEU A 303 7.29 0.66 17.06
C LEU A 303 6.62 0.04 18.30
N GLU A 304 6.65 -1.30 18.44
CA GLU A 304 6.09 -1.99 19.60
C GLU A 304 6.73 -1.54 20.92
N ALA A 305 8.06 -1.47 20.99
CA ALA A 305 8.76 -1.04 22.21
C ALA A 305 8.35 0.39 22.63
N ARG A 306 8.21 1.29 21.66
CA ARG A 306 7.75 2.67 21.86
C ARG A 306 6.29 2.77 22.29
N LEU A 307 5.40 1.91 21.78
CA LEU A 307 3.99 1.83 22.19
C LEU A 307 3.84 1.24 23.61
N ARG A 308 4.59 0.18 23.93
CA ARG A 308 4.60 -0.40 25.29
C ARG A 308 5.05 0.63 26.33
N ALA A 309 6.00 1.51 25.98
CA ALA A 309 6.43 2.62 26.82
C ALA A 309 5.35 3.70 27.09
N THR A 310 4.26 3.75 26.32
CA THR A 310 3.09 4.61 26.60
C THR A 310 1.94 3.87 27.29
N GLY A 311 2.18 2.64 27.74
CA GLY A 311 1.21 1.78 28.44
C GLY A 311 0.36 0.89 27.54
N TYR A 312 0.62 0.83 26.22
CA TYR A 312 -0.08 -0.11 25.33
C TYR A 312 0.28 -1.55 25.68
N ALA A 313 -0.72 -2.35 26.05
CA ALA A 313 -0.54 -3.70 26.59
C ALA A 313 -0.74 -4.84 25.56
N HIS A 314 -1.14 -4.52 24.33
CA HIS A 314 -1.54 -5.50 23.32
C HIS A 314 -0.53 -5.62 22.17
N GLY A 315 -0.72 -6.61 21.29
CA GLY A 315 0.06 -6.73 20.05
C GLY A 315 -0.32 -5.64 19.03
N VAL A 316 0.56 -5.36 18.08
CA VAL A 316 0.24 -4.52 16.91
C VAL A 316 -0.18 -5.42 15.75
N LEU A 317 -1.23 -5.01 15.03
CA LEU A 317 -1.61 -5.61 13.75
C LEU A 317 -1.12 -4.74 12.60
N THR A 318 -0.82 -5.34 11.45
CA THR A 318 -0.50 -4.63 10.21
C THR A 318 -1.28 -5.22 9.05
N VAL A 319 -1.41 -4.49 7.93
CA VAL A 319 -2.26 -4.88 6.80
C VAL A 319 -1.46 -5.54 5.68
N ALA A 320 -2.04 -6.58 5.10
CA ALA A 320 -1.52 -7.31 3.97
C ALA A 320 -1.84 -6.62 2.64
N SER A 321 -1.01 -6.85 1.63
CA SER A 321 -1.32 -6.55 0.22
C SER A 321 -2.66 -7.15 -0.23
N SER A 322 -3.14 -8.20 0.44
CA SER A 322 -4.37 -8.94 0.14
C SER A 322 -5.61 -8.46 0.92
N GLY A 323 -5.55 -7.26 1.54
CA GLY A 323 -6.68 -6.54 2.16
C GLY A 323 -6.97 -6.87 3.62
N GLY A 324 -6.47 -7.99 4.14
CA GLY A 324 -6.65 -8.40 5.55
C GLY A 324 -5.51 -7.99 6.48
N MET A 325 -5.70 -8.14 7.78
CA MET A 325 -4.69 -7.91 8.82
C MET A 325 -3.85 -9.16 9.08
N MET A 326 -2.62 -8.96 9.57
CA MET A 326 -1.73 -9.98 10.12
C MET A 326 -1.04 -9.47 11.39
N THR A 327 -0.46 -10.37 12.17
CA THR A 327 0.39 -10.02 13.32
C THR A 327 1.72 -9.40 12.88
N THR A 328 2.31 -8.52 13.70
CA THR A 328 3.68 -8.04 13.51
C THR A 328 4.70 -9.18 13.38
N GLU A 329 4.56 -10.27 14.13
CA GLU A 329 5.41 -11.46 13.97
C GLU A 329 5.37 -12.01 12.54
N THR A 330 4.17 -12.16 11.97
CA THR A 330 3.99 -12.61 10.58
C THR A 330 4.58 -11.61 9.58
N ALA A 331 4.43 -10.31 9.82
CA ALA A 331 4.99 -9.26 8.97
C ALA A 331 6.52 -9.14 9.06
N ARG A 332 7.12 -9.46 10.22
CA ARG A 332 8.58 -9.53 10.40
C ARG A 332 9.17 -10.75 9.69
N ARG A 333 8.45 -11.89 9.70
CA ARG A 333 8.82 -13.11 8.97
C ARG A 333 8.62 -12.97 7.45
N LEU A 334 7.48 -12.41 7.03
CA LEU A 334 7.02 -12.30 5.63
C LEU A 334 6.75 -10.84 5.20
N PRO A 335 7.72 -9.91 5.31
CA PRO A 335 7.53 -8.49 4.97
C PRO A 335 7.13 -8.23 3.52
N ILE A 336 7.37 -9.19 2.60
CA ILE A 336 6.88 -9.07 1.23
C ILE A 336 5.34 -9.07 1.14
N LYS A 337 4.63 -9.47 2.21
CA LYS A 337 3.17 -9.39 2.31
C LYS A 337 2.64 -8.03 2.79
N THR A 338 3.48 -7.06 3.20
CA THR A 338 3.02 -5.71 3.64
C THR A 338 3.20 -4.61 2.59
N ILE A 339 3.72 -4.94 1.40
CA ILE A 339 3.81 -4.00 0.28
C ILE A 339 2.39 -3.59 -0.17
N PHE A 340 2.24 -2.37 -0.67
CA PHE A 340 0.93 -1.83 -1.12
C PHE A 340 -0.21 -1.87 -0.06
N SER A 341 0.12 -1.96 1.24
CA SER A 341 -0.85 -2.17 2.32
C SER A 341 -1.79 -0.98 2.61
N GLY A 342 -1.35 0.26 2.37
CA GLY A 342 -2.15 1.48 2.59
C GLY A 342 -3.43 1.53 1.72
N PRO A 343 -3.32 1.56 0.38
CA PRO A 343 -4.49 1.56 -0.52
C PRO A 343 -5.42 0.35 -0.30
N ALA A 344 -4.88 -0.79 0.15
CA ALA A 344 -5.69 -1.96 0.47
C ALA A 344 -6.63 -1.75 1.67
N GLY A 345 -6.27 -0.89 2.62
CA GLY A 345 -7.18 -0.39 3.65
C GLY A 345 -8.35 0.38 3.02
N GLY A 346 -8.07 1.29 2.09
CA GLY A 346 -9.10 2.07 1.38
C GLY A 346 -10.12 1.20 0.65
N VAL A 347 -9.68 0.11 0.01
CA VAL A 347 -10.57 -0.87 -0.63
C VAL A 347 -11.45 -1.61 0.40
N SER A 348 -10.88 -2.02 1.54
CA SER A 348 -11.66 -2.63 2.64
C SER A 348 -12.70 -1.68 3.22
N GLN A 349 -12.39 -0.39 3.37
CA GLN A 349 -13.38 0.61 3.80
C GLN A 349 -14.45 0.88 2.74
N ALA A 350 -14.09 0.86 1.45
CA ALA A 350 -15.05 0.97 0.36
C ALA A 350 -16.04 -0.20 0.37
N CYS A 351 -15.59 -1.43 0.67
CA CYS A 351 -16.48 -2.59 0.86
C CYS A 351 -17.42 -2.41 2.06
N PHE A 352 -16.91 -1.88 3.19
CA PHE A 352 -17.72 -1.61 4.38
C PHE A 352 -18.80 -0.53 4.12
N VAL A 353 -18.40 0.62 3.55
CA VAL A 353 -19.33 1.72 3.23
C VAL A 353 -20.32 1.31 2.15
N GLY A 354 -19.85 0.66 1.08
CA GLY A 354 -20.71 0.12 0.03
C GLY A 354 -21.75 -0.86 0.58
N GLY A 355 -21.36 -1.72 1.52
CA GLY A 355 -22.25 -2.64 2.23
C GLY A 355 -23.35 -1.91 3.01
N ALA A 356 -22.99 -0.83 3.71
CA ALA A 356 -23.95 -0.01 4.46
C ALA A 356 -24.95 0.73 3.55
N VAL A 357 -24.51 1.25 2.38
CA VAL A 357 -25.37 2.02 1.45
C VAL A 357 -26.01 1.19 0.33
N GLY A 358 -25.77 -0.13 0.29
CA GLY A 358 -26.29 -1.05 -0.74
C GLY A 358 -25.57 -1.02 -2.10
N VAL A 359 -24.40 -0.39 -2.19
CA VAL A 359 -23.59 -0.29 -3.43
C VAL A 359 -22.65 -1.50 -3.51
N ARG A 360 -23.02 -2.50 -4.31
CA ARG A 360 -22.30 -3.79 -4.43
C ARG A 360 -21.14 -3.78 -5.40
N ASP A 361 -21.32 -3.08 -6.52
CA ASP A 361 -20.39 -2.99 -7.64
C ASP A 361 -19.84 -1.57 -7.73
N PHE A 362 -18.55 -1.43 -7.49
CA PHE A 362 -17.89 -0.13 -7.49
C PHE A 362 -16.43 -0.19 -7.94
N ILE A 363 -15.93 0.97 -8.36
CA ILE A 363 -14.52 1.21 -8.64
C ILE A 363 -14.02 2.16 -7.56
N THR A 364 -12.96 1.77 -6.84
CA THR A 364 -12.31 2.67 -5.88
C THR A 364 -11.38 3.63 -6.59
N TYR A 365 -11.26 4.83 -6.06
CA TYR A 365 -10.38 5.88 -6.57
C TYR A 365 -9.77 6.62 -5.38
N ASP A 366 -8.58 6.19 -4.96
CA ASP A 366 -7.72 6.91 -4.02
C ASP A 366 -6.84 7.88 -4.82
N MET A 367 -6.76 9.15 -4.43
CA MET A 367 -5.79 10.09 -4.99
C MET A 367 -5.12 10.90 -3.88
N GLY A 368 -3.81 10.71 -3.76
CA GLY A 368 -2.93 11.40 -2.82
C GLY A 368 -2.10 12.52 -3.49
N GLY A 369 -0.99 12.87 -2.85
CA GLY A 369 -0.04 13.87 -3.38
C GLY A 369 0.83 13.36 -4.54
N THR A 370 1.09 12.07 -4.62
CA THR A 370 2.06 11.47 -5.56
C THR A 370 1.44 10.58 -6.63
N SER A 371 0.35 9.89 -6.28
CA SER A 371 -0.26 8.83 -7.07
C SER A 371 -1.77 8.82 -6.95
N THR A 372 -2.38 8.10 -7.88
CA THR A 372 -3.76 7.62 -7.86
C THR A 372 -3.73 6.11 -7.86
N ASP A 373 -4.55 5.47 -7.04
CA ASP A 373 -4.66 4.02 -6.91
C ASP A 373 -6.13 3.60 -7.10
N VAL A 374 -6.38 2.72 -8.07
CA VAL A 374 -7.74 2.27 -8.44
C VAL A 374 -7.89 0.76 -8.39
N CYS A 375 -9.04 0.28 -7.90
CA CYS A 375 -9.38 -1.15 -7.79
C CYS A 375 -10.83 -1.38 -8.24
N LEU A 376 -11.12 -2.53 -8.85
CA LEU A 376 -12.49 -2.91 -9.22
C LEU A 376 -13.03 -3.93 -8.22
N VAL A 377 -14.24 -3.65 -7.71
CA VAL A 377 -14.97 -4.50 -6.76
C VAL A 377 -16.32 -4.88 -7.37
N ARG A 378 -16.65 -6.18 -7.34
CA ARG A 378 -17.91 -6.74 -7.85
C ARG A 378 -18.52 -7.66 -6.80
N ASP A 379 -19.81 -7.49 -6.52
CA ASP A 379 -20.55 -8.11 -5.40
C ASP A 379 -19.73 -8.14 -4.09
N PHE A 380 -19.27 -6.95 -3.66
CA PHE A 380 -18.41 -6.74 -2.47
C PHE A 380 -17.06 -7.48 -2.46
N THR A 381 -16.68 -8.13 -3.56
CA THR A 381 -15.45 -8.90 -3.69
C THR A 381 -14.45 -8.13 -4.56
N PRO A 382 -13.36 -7.59 -3.98
CA PRO A 382 -12.29 -6.99 -4.77
C PRO A 382 -11.62 -8.03 -5.67
N LEU A 383 -11.24 -7.62 -6.89
CA LEU A 383 -10.35 -8.46 -7.69
C LEU A 383 -9.00 -8.62 -7.00
N THR A 384 -8.39 -9.81 -7.13
CA THR A 384 -7.07 -10.12 -6.56
C THR A 384 -6.19 -10.80 -7.60
N THR A 385 -4.90 -10.45 -7.60
CA THR A 385 -3.87 -11.06 -8.45
C THR A 385 -2.75 -11.67 -7.61
N SER A 386 -2.07 -12.69 -8.15
CA SER A 386 -0.76 -13.10 -7.64
C SER A 386 0.41 -12.53 -8.43
N ASP A 387 0.17 -11.93 -9.60
CA ASP A 387 1.22 -11.66 -10.59
C ASP A 387 1.51 -10.15 -10.64
N GLY A 388 2.20 -9.66 -9.60
CA GLY A 388 2.53 -8.24 -9.41
C GLY A 388 3.97 -7.87 -9.81
N MET A 389 4.24 -6.56 -9.84
CA MET A 389 5.57 -5.98 -10.09
C MET A 389 5.87 -4.91 -9.03
N LEU A 390 6.99 -5.05 -8.31
CA LEU A 390 7.51 -4.00 -7.43
C LEU A 390 8.70 -3.33 -8.10
N GLY A 391 8.44 -2.18 -8.71
CA GLY A 391 9.38 -1.50 -9.60
C GLY A 391 9.70 -2.34 -10.84
N THR A 392 10.88 -2.98 -10.86
CA THR A 392 11.32 -3.85 -11.97
C THR A 392 11.39 -5.33 -11.63
N PHE A 393 10.98 -5.71 -10.41
CA PHE A 393 11.05 -7.08 -9.92
C PHE A 393 9.65 -7.71 -9.86
N PRO A 394 9.43 -8.93 -10.37
CA PRO A 394 8.16 -9.61 -10.21
C PRO A 394 7.98 -10.05 -8.76
N VAL A 395 6.74 -9.96 -8.26
CA VAL A 395 6.32 -10.36 -6.91
C VAL A 395 5.14 -11.30 -7.02
N LYS A 396 5.28 -12.51 -6.48
CA LYS A 396 4.26 -13.56 -6.47
C LYS A 396 3.63 -13.73 -5.10
N VAL A 397 2.84 -12.73 -4.72
CA VAL A 397 2.10 -12.66 -3.46
C VAL A 397 0.65 -12.33 -3.79
N PRO A 398 -0.36 -12.98 -3.17
CA PRO A 398 -1.75 -12.54 -3.28
C PRO A 398 -1.87 -11.08 -2.87
N GLN A 399 -2.38 -10.24 -3.76
CA GLN A 399 -2.63 -8.83 -3.51
C GLN A 399 -3.95 -8.42 -4.16
N LEU A 400 -4.55 -7.33 -3.67
CA LEU A 400 -5.65 -6.68 -4.36
C LEU A 400 -5.17 -6.23 -5.74
N ASP A 401 -6.01 -6.41 -6.77
CA ASP A 401 -5.69 -6.06 -8.15
C ASP A 401 -5.90 -4.55 -8.34
N MET A 402 -4.94 -3.79 -7.83
CA MET A 402 -4.92 -2.34 -7.81
C MET A 402 -3.96 -1.82 -8.89
N HIS A 403 -4.40 -0.83 -9.67
CA HIS A 403 -3.55 -0.18 -10.66
C HIS A 403 -3.16 1.23 -10.20
N SER A 404 -1.88 1.43 -9.90
CA SER A 404 -1.30 2.73 -9.52
C SER A 404 -0.92 3.55 -10.76
N VAL A 405 -1.22 4.85 -10.76
CA VAL A 405 -0.74 5.81 -11.78
C VAL A 405 -0.09 7.03 -11.13
N GLY A 406 0.99 7.53 -11.74
CA GLY A 406 1.75 8.72 -11.30
C GLY A 406 1.03 10.05 -11.55
N ALA A 407 -0.21 10.14 -11.10
CA ALA A 407 -1.06 11.33 -11.14
C ALA A 407 -1.65 11.56 -9.73
N GLY A 408 -1.20 12.62 -9.06
CA GLY A 408 -1.64 13.05 -7.74
C GLY A 408 -1.57 14.58 -7.63
N GLY A 409 -1.96 15.16 -6.48
CA GLY A 409 -2.00 16.62 -6.32
C GLY A 409 -0.65 17.31 -6.58
N GLY A 410 0.45 16.71 -6.13
CA GLY A 410 1.81 17.19 -6.38
C GLY A 410 2.40 16.81 -7.74
N SER A 411 1.65 16.19 -8.66
CA SER A 411 2.15 15.90 -10.01
C SER A 411 2.48 17.20 -10.75
N ILE A 412 3.72 17.31 -11.24
CA ILE A 412 4.27 18.53 -11.84
C ILE A 412 3.73 18.71 -13.25
N ALA A 413 3.32 19.93 -13.60
CA ALA A 413 3.04 20.37 -14.95
C ALA A 413 4.33 20.93 -15.61
N TRP A 414 4.68 20.41 -16.78
CA TRP A 414 5.93 20.74 -17.48
C TRP A 414 5.72 20.73 -19.01
N LEU A 415 6.63 21.35 -19.75
CA LEU A 415 6.66 21.28 -21.21
C LEU A 415 7.70 20.25 -21.64
N ASP A 416 7.32 19.34 -22.54
CA ASP A 416 8.23 18.37 -23.15
C ASP A 416 9.07 19.03 -24.27
N VAL A 417 10.02 18.28 -24.84
CA VAL A 417 10.98 18.77 -25.84
C VAL A 417 10.29 19.25 -27.14
N ASP A 418 9.08 18.77 -27.42
CA ASP A 418 8.24 19.21 -28.54
C ASP A 418 7.33 20.42 -28.20
N GLY A 419 7.39 20.92 -26.97
CA GLY A 419 6.53 21.99 -26.46
C GLY A 419 5.14 21.53 -25.98
N SER A 420 4.85 20.22 -25.97
CA SER A 420 3.59 19.70 -25.44
C SER A 420 3.50 19.87 -23.92
N LEU A 421 2.31 20.22 -23.42
CA LEU A 421 2.04 20.29 -21.99
C LEU A 421 1.83 18.88 -21.42
N GLN A 422 2.63 18.51 -20.42
CA GLN A 422 2.60 17.23 -19.73
C GLN A 422 2.32 17.46 -18.23
N VAL A 423 1.65 16.50 -17.59
CA VAL A 423 1.39 16.52 -16.14
C VAL A 423 1.77 15.17 -15.54
N GLY A 424 2.77 15.15 -14.66
CA GLY A 424 3.43 13.92 -14.21
C GLY A 424 4.28 13.24 -15.30
N PRO A 425 4.86 12.06 -15.06
CA PRO A 425 4.80 11.29 -13.81
C PRO A 425 5.69 11.85 -12.69
N ARG A 426 6.48 12.90 -12.99
CA ARG A 426 7.23 13.69 -11.99
C ARG A 426 6.25 14.26 -10.95
N SER A 427 6.62 14.19 -9.68
CA SER A 427 5.86 14.77 -8.56
C SER A 427 6.79 15.59 -7.67
N ALA A 428 6.29 16.69 -7.11
CA ALA A 428 6.97 17.50 -6.12
C ALA A 428 6.87 16.92 -4.69
N GLY A 429 6.04 15.88 -4.50
CA GLY A 429 5.88 15.17 -3.22
C GLY A 429 5.37 16.05 -2.07
N ALA A 430 5.87 15.77 -0.86
CA ALA A 430 5.62 16.54 0.35
C ALA A 430 6.51 17.80 0.45
N SER A 431 7.78 17.62 0.07
CA SER A 431 8.85 18.61 0.10
C SER A 431 9.75 18.31 -1.11
N PRO A 432 10.06 19.30 -1.98
CA PRO A 432 9.73 20.71 -1.86
C PRO A 432 8.24 21.06 -2.05
N GLY A 433 7.43 20.11 -2.53
CA GLY A 433 5.96 20.21 -2.60
C GLY A 433 5.42 21.17 -3.67
N PRO A 434 4.08 21.27 -3.79
CA PRO A 434 3.40 22.32 -4.56
C PRO A 434 3.91 23.73 -4.22
N VAL A 435 3.93 24.61 -5.22
CA VAL A 435 4.49 25.98 -5.08
C VAL A 435 3.69 26.80 -4.07
N ALA A 436 2.38 26.56 -3.98
CA ALA A 436 1.44 27.10 -2.99
C ALA A 436 1.79 26.74 -1.53
N TYR A 437 2.54 25.67 -1.26
CA TYR A 437 2.92 25.29 0.11
C TYR A 437 4.05 26.18 0.67
N GLY A 438 4.77 26.91 -0.19
CA GLY A 438 5.89 27.76 0.21
C GLY A 438 7.16 27.01 0.66
N LEU A 439 7.19 25.67 0.62
CA LEU A 439 8.27 24.80 1.11
C LEU A 439 9.47 24.65 0.15
N GLY A 440 9.61 25.59 -0.81
CA GLY A 440 10.70 25.61 -1.80
C GLY A 440 10.34 25.05 -3.17
N GLY A 441 9.09 24.64 -3.41
CA GLY A 441 8.60 24.23 -4.74
C GLY A 441 8.64 25.38 -5.75
N THR A 442 9.04 25.08 -6.99
CA THR A 442 9.21 26.07 -8.08
C THR A 442 8.55 25.67 -9.41
N GLU A 443 8.17 24.41 -9.61
CA GLU A 443 7.42 23.97 -10.79
C GLU A 443 5.95 23.75 -10.41
N PRO A 444 4.97 24.27 -11.18
CA PRO A 444 3.55 24.21 -10.83
C PRO A 444 3.03 22.76 -10.84
N THR A 445 2.08 22.47 -9.96
CA THR A 445 1.47 21.15 -9.78
C THR A 445 -0.05 21.15 -10.00
N VAL A 446 -0.69 19.98 -9.95
CA VAL A 446 -2.16 19.84 -9.97
C VAL A 446 -2.81 20.56 -8.77
N THR A 447 -2.16 20.57 -7.60
CA THR A 447 -2.60 21.36 -6.43
C THR A 447 -2.54 22.86 -6.74
N ASP A 448 -1.44 23.36 -7.31
CA ASP A 448 -1.31 24.77 -7.68
C ASP A 448 -2.38 25.19 -8.70
N ALA A 449 -2.66 24.34 -9.69
CA ALA A 449 -3.74 24.56 -10.64
C ALA A 449 -5.11 24.64 -9.95
N ASN A 450 -5.43 23.74 -9.01
CA ASN A 450 -6.70 23.80 -8.27
C ASN A 450 -6.80 25.01 -7.31
N VAL A 451 -5.68 25.55 -6.81
CA VAL A 451 -5.65 26.83 -6.08
C VAL A 451 -5.96 28.00 -7.03
N VAL A 452 -5.33 28.04 -8.21
CA VAL A 452 -5.58 29.08 -9.24
C VAL A 452 -7.03 29.06 -9.72
N LEU A 453 -7.65 27.88 -9.85
CA LEU A 453 -9.05 27.71 -10.23
C LEU A 453 -10.06 28.03 -9.11
N GLY A 454 -9.61 28.49 -7.93
CA GLY A 454 -10.46 28.73 -6.75
C GLY A 454 -11.08 27.46 -6.13
N ARG A 455 -10.67 26.27 -6.60
CA ARG A 455 -11.24 24.98 -6.15
C ARG A 455 -10.76 24.65 -4.73
N ILE A 456 -9.51 24.97 -4.40
CA ILE A 456 -8.95 24.91 -3.04
C ILE A 456 -8.93 26.32 -2.44
N GLY A 457 -9.50 26.50 -1.25
CA GLY A 457 -9.45 27.76 -0.51
C GLY A 457 -8.10 27.98 0.21
N THR A 458 -7.72 29.24 0.41
CA THR A 458 -6.49 29.64 1.13
C THR A 458 -6.73 30.16 2.55
N THR A 459 -8.00 30.37 2.92
CA THR A 459 -8.43 30.89 4.24
C THR A 459 -8.23 29.86 5.36
N ARG A 460 -8.40 28.58 5.05
CA ARG A 460 -8.16 27.44 5.95
C ARG A 460 -6.79 26.82 5.69
N ARG A 461 -6.18 26.23 6.73
CA ARG A 461 -4.95 25.44 6.56
C ARG A 461 -5.27 24.06 6.02
N LEU A 462 -4.60 23.65 4.94
CA LEU A 462 -4.72 22.32 4.35
C LEU A 462 -4.26 21.25 5.36
N GLY A 463 -5.14 20.31 5.68
CA GLY A 463 -4.94 19.31 6.75
C GLY A 463 -4.70 19.93 8.14
N GLY A 464 -5.18 21.16 8.38
CA GLY A 464 -4.94 21.93 9.60
C GLY A 464 -3.51 22.51 9.73
N ALA A 465 -2.55 22.04 8.94
CA ALA A 465 -1.12 22.37 9.10
C ALA A 465 -0.61 23.43 8.12
N ILE A 466 -0.86 23.28 6.81
CA ILE A 466 -0.20 24.06 5.76
C ILE A 466 -1.07 25.27 5.37
N ALA A 467 -0.52 26.48 5.45
CA ALA A 467 -1.15 27.67 4.87
C ALA A 467 -0.79 27.76 3.37
N LEU A 468 -1.75 28.11 2.51
CA LEU A 468 -1.58 28.09 1.06
C LEU A 468 -1.44 29.52 0.48
N ASP A 469 -0.43 29.69 -0.37
CA ASP A 469 -0.11 30.95 -1.06
C ASP A 469 -0.61 30.91 -2.52
N ALA A 470 -1.78 31.50 -2.76
CA ALA A 470 -2.35 31.59 -4.11
C ALA A 470 -1.55 32.48 -5.06
N GLY A 471 -0.81 33.47 -4.54
CA GLY A 471 0.05 34.33 -5.36
C GLY A 471 1.21 33.55 -5.97
N ARG A 472 1.83 32.66 -5.18
CA ARG A 472 2.83 31.69 -5.67
C ARG A 472 2.27 30.73 -6.71
N ALA A 473 1.10 30.14 -6.44
CA ALA A 473 0.45 29.22 -7.38
C ALA A 473 0.18 29.90 -8.73
N HIS A 474 -0.40 31.11 -8.70
CA HIS A 474 -0.71 31.89 -9.89
C HIS A 474 0.55 32.30 -10.67
N SER A 475 1.61 32.74 -9.99
CA SER A 475 2.89 33.07 -10.65
C SER A 475 3.50 31.84 -11.34
N ALA A 476 3.57 30.69 -10.67
CA ALA A 476 4.16 29.48 -11.24
C ALA A 476 3.38 28.95 -12.47
N VAL A 477 2.04 29.08 -12.47
CA VAL A 477 1.22 28.75 -13.64
C VAL A 477 1.40 29.79 -14.75
N ALA A 478 1.46 31.09 -14.42
CA ALA A 478 1.70 32.15 -15.41
C ALA A 478 3.07 32.02 -16.10
N ASP A 479 4.12 31.68 -15.35
CA ASP A 479 5.47 31.42 -15.90
C ASP A 479 5.49 30.23 -16.87
N LEU A 480 4.72 29.17 -16.58
CA LEU A 480 4.53 28.04 -17.49
C LEU A 480 3.78 28.46 -18.77
N GLY A 481 2.77 29.32 -18.65
CA GLY A 481 2.03 29.88 -19.79
C GLY A 481 2.90 30.77 -20.69
N ALA A 482 3.73 31.63 -20.08
CA ALA A 482 4.72 32.44 -20.80
C ALA A 482 5.70 31.56 -21.59
N ARG A 483 6.18 30.46 -20.99
CA ARG A 483 7.05 29.46 -21.64
C ARG A 483 6.38 28.68 -22.77
N LEU A 484 5.05 28.53 -22.74
CA LEU A 484 4.28 27.92 -23.83
C LEU A 484 4.12 28.84 -25.05
N GLY A 485 4.51 30.13 -24.94
CA GLY A 485 4.49 31.08 -26.05
C GLY A 485 3.09 31.46 -26.54
N ARG A 486 2.06 31.29 -25.70
CA ARG A 486 0.66 31.59 -26.01
C ARG A 486 0.10 32.61 -25.02
N ALA A 487 -0.62 33.60 -25.53
CA ALA A 487 -1.43 34.48 -24.70
C ALA A 487 -2.65 33.69 -24.20
N MET A 488 -2.65 33.33 -22.92
CA MET A 488 -3.74 32.62 -22.23
C MET A 488 -3.81 33.08 -20.76
N ARG A 489 -4.98 32.97 -20.14
CA ARG A 489 -5.15 33.29 -18.72
C ARG A 489 -4.53 32.16 -17.87
N ALA A 490 -4.13 32.45 -16.63
CA ALA A 490 -3.54 31.42 -15.75
C ALA A 490 -4.55 30.32 -15.45
N GLU A 491 -5.83 30.69 -15.36
CA GLU A 491 -6.98 29.84 -15.12
C GLU A 491 -7.27 28.91 -16.33
N ASP A 492 -7.12 29.40 -17.57
CA ASP A 492 -7.24 28.56 -18.77
C ASP A 492 -6.18 27.44 -18.78
N LEU A 493 -4.95 27.79 -18.40
CA LEU A 493 -3.84 26.84 -18.30
C LEU A 493 -4.02 25.88 -17.12
N ALA A 494 -4.47 26.38 -15.97
CA ALA A 494 -4.77 25.55 -14.80
C ALA A 494 -5.88 24.53 -15.09
N GLU A 495 -6.94 24.93 -15.81
CA GLU A 495 -7.99 24.00 -16.26
C GLU A 495 -7.44 22.98 -17.26
N GLY A 496 -6.51 23.39 -18.14
CA GLY A 496 -5.74 22.48 -18.99
C GLY A 496 -4.91 21.45 -18.20
N ILE A 497 -4.19 21.87 -17.16
CA ILE A 497 -3.41 21.00 -16.26
C ILE A 497 -4.32 19.96 -15.59
N VAL A 498 -5.47 20.41 -15.03
CA VAL A 498 -6.43 19.49 -14.40
C VAL A 498 -7.03 18.52 -15.41
N ARG A 499 -7.36 18.95 -16.63
CA ARG A 499 -7.87 18.06 -17.69
C ARG A 499 -6.86 16.98 -18.09
N ILE A 500 -5.57 17.31 -18.19
CA ILE A 500 -4.51 16.32 -18.49
C ILE A 500 -4.34 15.33 -17.32
N ALA A 501 -4.42 15.80 -16.08
CA ALA A 501 -4.42 14.92 -14.90
C ALA A 501 -5.60 13.95 -14.91
N VAL A 502 -6.83 14.45 -15.14
CA VAL A 502 -8.05 13.63 -15.23
C VAL A 502 -7.96 12.61 -16.37
N ALA A 503 -7.44 12.99 -17.54
CA ALA A 503 -7.23 12.05 -18.64
C ALA A 503 -6.23 10.94 -18.29
N ARG A 504 -5.14 11.24 -17.58
CA ARG A 504 -4.17 10.22 -17.11
C ARG A 504 -4.76 9.29 -16.05
N MET A 505 -5.56 9.81 -15.11
CA MET A 505 -6.26 8.98 -14.11
C MET A 505 -7.35 8.09 -14.74
N THR A 506 -8.05 8.61 -15.75
CA THR A 506 -9.04 7.86 -16.54
C THR A 506 -8.42 6.62 -17.19
N SER A 507 -7.19 6.72 -17.71
CA SER A 507 -6.50 5.58 -18.33
C SER A 507 -6.28 4.40 -17.38
N ALA A 508 -5.97 4.66 -16.10
CA ALA A 508 -5.84 3.60 -15.09
C ALA A 508 -7.17 2.87 -14.87
N ILE A 509 -8.29 3.61 -14.82
CA ILE A 509 -9.63 3.02 -14.70
C ILE A 509 -9.97 2.19 -15.94
N ARG A 510 -9.63 2.64 -17.15
CA ARG A 510 -9.83 1.88 -18.40
C ARG A 510 -9.06 0.55 -18.39
N GLU A 511 -7.92 0.47 -17.70
CA GLU A 511 -7.10 -0.76 -17.58
C GLU A 511 -7.67 -1.80 -16.60
N ILE A 512 -8.25 -1.36 -15.48
CA ILE A 512 -8.93 -2.28 -14.54
C ILE A 512 -10.37 -2.64 -14.95
N SER A 513 -10.99 -1.88 -15.88
CA SER A 513 -12.38 -2.10 -16.32
C SER A 513 -12.48 -2.58 -17.78
N ILE A 514 -12.44 -1.67 -18.74
CA ILE A 514 -12.72 -1.92 -20.17
C ILE A 514 -11.77 -2.97 -20.76
N GLN A 515 -10.46 -2.87 -20.46
CA GLN A 515 -9.47 -3.85 -20.93
C GLN A 515 -9.66 -5.27 -20.34
N ARG A 516 -10.53 -5.42 -19.34
CA ARG A 516 -10.88 -6.68 -18.68
C ARG A 516 -12.34 -7.10 -18.92
N GLY A 517 -13.06 -6.43 -19.82
CA GLY A 517 -14.44 -6.75 -20.17
C GLY A 517 -15.50 -6.20 -19.20
N HIS A 518 -15.15 -5.27 -18.30
CA HIS A 518 -16.11 -4.59 -17.43
C HIS A 518 -16.51 -3.22 -18.02
N ASP A 519 -17.80 -2.96 -18.13
CA ASP A 519 -18.32 -1.65 -18.55
C ASP A 519 -18.41 -0.70 -17.33
N PRO A 520 -17.71 0.46 -17.32
CA PRO A 520 -17.76 1.40 -16.20
C PRO A 520 -19.17 1.88 -15.83
N ARG A 521 -20.14 1.81 -16.75
CA ARG A 521 -21.52 2.25 -16.53
C ARG A 521 -22.28 1.42 -15.50
N ASP A 522 -21.89 0.16 -15.28
CA ASP A 522 -22.50 -0.72 -14.27
C ASP A 522 -22.19 -0.26 -12.83
N PHE A 523 -21.05 0.42 -12.64
CA PHE A 523 -20.42 0.63 -11.34
C PHE A 523 -20.82 1.97 -10.69
N THR A 524 -20.37 2.16 -9.45
CA THR A 524 -20.30 3.46 -8.76
C THR A 524 -18.83 3.81 -8.52
N LEU A 525 -18.42 5.07 -8.65
CA LEU A 525 -17.07 5.50 -8.26
C LEU A 525 -17.05 5.83 -6.76
N ILE A 526 -16.28 5.11 -5.95
CA ILE A 526 -16.05 5.46 -4.54
C ILE A 526 -14.72 6.20 -4.44
N ALA A 527 -14.78 7.51 -4.19
CA ALA A 527 -13.65 8.43 -4.30
C ALA A 527 -13.13 8.87 -2.93
N PHE A 528 -11.84 8.65 -2.67
CA PHE A 528 -11.18 8.98 -1.41
C PHE A 528 -9.71 9.40 -1.61
N GLY A 529 -8.94 9.50 -0.53
CA GLY A 529 -7.69 10.25 -0.51
C GLY A 529 -7.94 11.75 -0.41
N GLY A 530 -6.88 12.52 -0.13
CA GLY A 530 -6.99 13.96 0.09
C GLY A 530 -7.35 14.76 -1.17
N ALA A 531 -7.09 14.22 -2.37
CA ALA A 531 -7.37 14.87 -3.65
C ALA A 531 -8.42 14.14 -4.51
N GLY A 532 -8.86 12.93 -4.16
CA GLY A 532 -9.83 12.16 -4.95
C GLY A 532 -11.18 12.88 -5.14
N PRO A 533 -11.85 13.33 -4.07
CA PRO A 533 -13.13 14.04 -4.18
C PRO A 533 -13.08 15.33 -5.01
N MET A 534 -11.90 15.91 -5.19
CA MET A 534 -11.66 17.13 -5.98
C MET A 534 -11.75 16.88 -7.49
N HIS A 535 -11.51 15.65 -7.92
CA HIS A 535 -11.44 15.25 -9.33
C HIS A 535 -12.47 14.18 -9.71
N ALA A 536 -13.08 13.51 -8.73
CA ALA A 536 -13.98 12.37 -8.90
C ALA A 536 -15.14 12.60 -9.90
N LEU A 537 -15.83 13.74 -9.82
CA LEU A 537 -17.00 14.02 -10.68
C LEU A 537 -16.59 14.32 -12.13
N ALA A 538 -15.47 15.02 -12.32
CA ALA A 538 -14.89 15.25 -13.65
C ALA A 538 -14.38 13.94 -14.29
N LEU A 539 -13.72 13.09 -13.49
CA LEU A 539 -13.26 11.78 -13.91
C LEU A 539 -14.42 10.82 -14.23
N ALA A 540 -15.47 10.79 -13.40
CA ALA A 540 -16.67 10.00 -13.65
C ALA A 540 -17.36 10.40 -14.97
N GLN A 541 -17.43 11.71 -15.25
CA GLN A 541 -17.92 12.25 -16.52
C GLN A 541 -17.08 11.83 -17.74
N GLU A 542 -15.75 11.75 -17.61
CA GLU A 542 -14.81 11.36 -18.69
C GLU A 542 -14.81 9.85 -18.97
N ILE A 543 -14.99 9.01 -17.94
CA ILE A 543 -15.07 7.54 -18.09
C ILE A 543 -16.50 7.02 -18.36
N GLY A 544 -17.53 7.82 -18.05
CA GLY A 544 -18.94 7.47 -18.22
C GLY A 544 -19.58 6.76 -17.02
N VAL A 545 -18.98 6.83 -15.82
CA VAL A 545 -19.59 6.29 -14.60
C VAL A 545 -20.76 7.19 -14.16
N PRO A 546 -21.98 6.67 -13.95
CA PRO A 546 -23.17 7.50 -13.72
C PRO A 546 -23.29 8.06 -12.29
N ARG A 547 -22.63 7.42 -11.32
CA ARG A 547 -22.80 7.65 -9.87
C ARG A 547 -21.46 7.77 -9.17
N VAL A 548 -21.32 8.74 -8.28
CA VAL A 548 -20.12 8.94 -7.45
C VAL A 548 -20.52 9.00 -5.98
N LEU A 549 -19.75 8.31 -5.13
CA LEU A 549 -19.88 8.36 -3.68
C LEU A 549 -18.57 8.91 -3.09
N VAL A 550 -18.69 10.01 -2.36
CA VAL A 550 -17.61 10.54 -1.50
C VAL A 550 -17.97 10.19 -0.05
N PRO A 551 -17.17 9.36 0.64
CA PRO A 551 -17.46 8.96 2.01
C PRO A 551 -17.24 10.12 3.00
N ARG A 552 -17.56 9.93 4.28
CA ARG A 552 -16.99 10.77 5.36
C ARG A 552 -15.49 10.51 5.50
N HIS A 553 -14.72 11.54 5.81
CA HIS A 553 -13.29 11.46 6.08
C HIS A 553 -12.48 10.79 4.94
N PRO A 554 -12.69 11.14 3.65
CA PRO A 554 -12.00 10.53 2.51
C PRO A 554 -10.48 10.69 2.61
N GLY A 555 -10.00 11.80 3.17
CA GLY A 555 -8.58 12.06 3.44
C GLY A 555 -7.94 11.20 4.54
N ASN A 556 -8.71 10.34 5.21
CA ASN A 556 -8.29 9.37 6.24
C ASN A 556 -8.87 7.96 5.99
N PHE A 557 -9.47 7.73 4.81
CA PHE A 557 -10.30 6.56 4.51
C PHE A 557 -9.54 5.23 4.58
N SER A 558 -8.29 5.23 4.14
CA SER A 558 -7.41 4.06 4.20
C SER A 558 -7.09 3.65 5.64
N ALA A 559 -6.82 4.62 6.52
CA ALA A 559 -6.61 4.41 7.96
C ALA A 559 -7.89 3.89 8.69
N LEU A 560 -9.07 4.39 8.30
CA LEU A 560 -10.38 3.84 8.70
C LEU A 560 -10.52 2.38 8.30
N GLY A 561 -10.15 2.04 7.06
CA GLY A 561 -10.26 0.70 6.50
C GLY A 561 -9.44 -0.36 7.21
N LEU A 562 -8.29 0.01 7.77
CA LEU A 562 -7.49 -0.89 8.62
C LEU A 562 -8.30 -1.40 9.83
N LEU A 563 -9.28 -0.62 10.31
CA LEU A 563 -10.17 -1.02 11.41
C LEU A 563 -11.28 -1.96 10.95
N ALA A 564 -11.74 -1.82 9.71
CA ALA A 564 -12.78 -2.61 9.07
C ALA A 564 -12.27 -3.91 8.42
N SER A 565 -10.97 -4.04 8.14
CA SER A 565 -10.35 -5.30 7.72
C SER A 565 -10.48 -6.41 8.79
N ASP A 566 -10.61 -7.66 8.35
CA ASP A 566 -10.47 -8.87 9.18
C ASP A 566 -9.02 -9.37 9.19
N VAL A 567 -8.65 -10.17 10.20
CA VAL A 567 -7.39 -10.93 10.14
C VAL A 567 -7.52 -11.96 9.02
N LYS A 568 -6.47 -12.17 8.22
CA LYS A 568 -6.53 -13.01 7.02
C LYS A 568 -5.25 -13.79 6.80
N HIS A 569 -5.38 -15.11 6.69
CA HIS A 569 -4.30 -16.03 6.33
C HIS A 569 -4.58 -16.68 4.98
N ASP A 570 -3.71 -16.42 4.01
CA ASP A 570 -3.71 -17.03 2.67
C ASP A 570 -2.72 -18.22 2.65
N ASP A 571 -3.19 -19.46 2.47
CA ASP A 571 -2.40 -20.70 2.24
C ASP A 571 -2.65 -21.21 0.80
N VAL A 572 -1.58 -21.64 0.12
CA VAL A 572 -1.60 -22.04 -1.29
C VAL A 572 -0.67 -23.22 -1.48
N ARG A 573 -1.13 -24.29 -2.13
CA ARG A 573 -0.34 -25.52 -2.32
C ARG A 573 -0.50 -26.07 -3.75
N THR A 574 0.57 -26.04 -4.54
CA THR A 574 0.58 -26.63 -5.88
C THR A 574 0.47 -28.16 -5.85
N ARG A 575 -0.43 -28.74 -6.65
CA ARG A 575 -0.43 -30.16 -7.04
C ARG A 575 -0.90 -30.31 -8.49
N VAL A 576 0.03 -30.15 -9.43
CA VAL A 576 -0.29 -30.23 -10.87
C VAL A 576 -0.73 -31.64 -11.27
N GLY A 577 -1.81 -31.72 -12.04
CA GLY A 577 -2.29 -32.96 -12.68
C GLY A 577 -3.78 -32.92 -12.99
N PRO A 578 -4.34 -33.94 -13.66
CA PRO A 578 -5.75 -33.96 -14.05
C PRO A 578 -6.68 -33.86 -12.83
N LEU A 579 -7.67 -32.98 -12.89
CA LEU A 579 -8.55 -32.68 -11.74
C LEU A 579 -9.19 -33.96 -11.17
N ARG A 580 -9.71 -34.82 -12.04
CA ARG A 580 -10.35 -36.10 -11.67
C ARG A 580 -9.39 -37.07 -10.94
N GLU A 581 -8.10 -37.05 -11.26
CA GLU A 581 -7.05 -37.84 -10.60
C GLU A 581 -6.51 -37.18 -9.31
N ARG A 582 -6.72 -35.86 -9.14
CA ARG A 582 -6.19 -35.06 -8.04
C ARG A 582 -7.23 -34.61 -7.02
N LEU A 583 -8.52 -34.90 -7.23
CA LEU A 583 -9.62 -34.46 -6.36
C LEU A 583 -9.46 -34.92 -4.89
N SER A 584 -9.08 -36.18 -4.68
CA SER A 584 -8.78 -36.74 -3.35
C SER A 584 -7.54 -36.10 -2.70
N VAL A 585 -6.52 -35.78 -3.50
CA VAL A 585 -5.33 -35.06 -3.05
C VAL A 585 -5.68 -33.63 -2.63
N ALA A 586 -6.55 -32.94 -3.37
CA ALA A 586 -7.04 -31.61 -3.02
C ALA A 586 -7.87 -31.62 -1.72
N ALA A 587 -8.73 -32.62 -1.53
CA ALA A 587 -9.48 -32.79 -0.28
C ALA A 587 -8.55 -33.02 0.93
N GLY A 588 -7.52 -33.85 0.78
CA GLY A 588 -6.48 -34.04 1.81
C GLY A 588 -5.72 -32.75 2.13
N LEU A 589 -5.30 -32.00 1.09
CA LEU A 589 -4.66 -30.70 1.27
C LEU A 589 -5.56 -29.72 2.03
N PHE A 590 -6.84 -29.61 1.69
CA PHE A 590 -7.75 -28.72 2.41
C PHE A 590 -7.89 -29.10 3.89
N SER A 591 -7.93 -30.39 4.23
CA SER A 591 -7.93 -30.82 5.64
C SER A 591 -6.67 -30.37 6.40
N ASP A 592 -5.50 -30.40 5.75
CA ASP A 592 -4.24 -29.92 6.33
C ASP A 592 -4.13 -28.39 6.40
N MET A 593 -4.67 -27.69 5.40
CA MET A 593 -4.72 -26.22 5.33
C MET A 593 -5.70 -25.67 6.37
N GLU A 594 -6.90 -26.24 6.48
CA GLU A 594 -7.90 -25.87 7.49
C GLU A 594 -7.37 -26.10 8.91
N ARG A 595 -6.75 -27.26 9.18
CA ARG A 595 -6.21 -27.58 10.51
C ARG A 595 -5.10 -26.61 10.92
N ALA A 596 -4.19 -26.26 10.01
CA ALA A 596 -3.14 -25.28 10.27
C ALA A 596 -3.69 -23.87 10.46
N ALA A 597 -4.61 -23.43 9.61
CA ALA A 597 -5.15 -22.08 9.64
C ALA A 597 -6.08 -21.83 10.84
N ARG A 598 -6.87 -22.83 11.26
CA ARG A 598 -7.65 -22.75 12.50
C ARG A 598 -6.76 -22.67 13.72
N HIS A 599 -5.72 -23.49 13.81
CA HIS A 599 -4.75 -23.42 14.92
C HIS A 599 -4.07 -22.05 15.01
N GLN A 600 -3.71 -21.44 13.88
CA GLN A 600 -3.18 -20.07 13.86
C GLN A 600 -4.20 -19.04 14.37
N LEU A 601 -5.47 -19.13 13.94
CA LEU A 601 -6.54 -18.25 14.41
C LEU A 601 -6.89 -18.47 15.89
N ASP A 602 -6.81 -19.69 16.41
CA ASP A 602 -6.97 -20.00 17.83
C ASP A 602 -5.85 -19.33 18.66
N LEU A 603 -4.60 -19.40 18.21
CA LEU A 603 -3.45 -18.72 18.85
C LEU A 603 -3.55 -17.19 18.80
N GLU A 604 -4.20 -16.65 17.77
CA GLU A 604 -4.51 -15.21 17.62
C GLU A 604 -5.79 -14.79 18.38
N GLY A 605 -6.47 -15.72 19.06
CA GLY A 605 -7.60 -15.45 19.96
C GLY A 605 -8.99 -15.49 19.32
N PHE A 606 -9.12 -15.93 18.07
CA PHE A 606 -10.41 -16.05 17.38
C PHE A 606 -11.09 -17.37 17.71
N THR A 607 -12.19 -17.32 18.47
CA THR A 607 -13.02 -18.52 18.71
C THR A 607 -13.65 -19.02 17.40
N ALA A 608 -13.98 -20.31 17.30
CA ALA A 608 -14.50 -20.93 16.07
C ALA A 608 -15.73 -20.24 15.44
N GLN A 609 -16.54 -19.52 16.22
CA GLN A 609 -17.68 -18.71 15.74
C GLN A 609 -17.24 -17.45 14.96
N HIS A 610 -16.03 -16.96 15.23
CA HIS A 610 -15.37 -15.84 14.56
C HIS A 610 -14.34 -16.30 13.51
N GLN A 611 -14.33 -17.58 13.13
CA GLN A 611 -13.47 -18.13 12.08
C GLN A 611 -14.29 -18.42 10.81
N ARG A 612 -13.92 -17.82 9.67
CA ARG A 612 -14.50 -18.15 8.36
C ARG A 612 -13.43 -18.69 7.42
N ILE A 613 -13.65 -19.88 6.87
CA ILE A 613 -12.79 -20.48 5.85
C ILE A 613 -13.44 -20.30 4.46
N LEU A 614 -12.65 -19.94 3.45
CA LEU A 614 -13.01 -20.03 2.04
C LEU A 614 -11.98 -20.93 1.32
N ARG A 615 -12.43 -21.67 0.31
CA ARG A 615 -11.59 -22.59 -0.49
C ARG A 615 -11.78 -22.33 -1.98
N SER A 616 -10.71 -22.45 -2.75
CA SER A 616 -10.76 -22.42 -4.21
C SER A 616 -9.65 -23.28 -4.84
N LEU A 617 -9.83 -23.62 -6.12
CA LEU A 617 -8.88 -24.37 -6.92
C LEU A 617 -8.45 -23.52 -8.12
N ASP A 618 -7.15 -23.46 -8.40
CA ASP A 618 -6.63 -22.93 -9.66
C ASP A 618 -6.69 -24.05 -10.71
N LEU A 619 -7.54 -23.86 -11.72
CA LEU A 619 -7.82 -24.84 -12.77
C LEU A 619 -7.50 -24.28 -14.16
N ARG A 620 -7.16 -25.17 -15.11
CA ARG A 620 -6.93 -24.83 -16.53
C ARG A 620 -7.22 -26.04 -17.42
N TYR A 621 -7.35 -25.86 -18.74
CA TYR A 621 -7.24 -27.00 -19.66
C TYR A 621 -5.78 -27.45 -19.79
N ARG A 622 -5.55 -28.75 -19.95
CA ARG A 622 -4.21 -29.34 -20.17
C ARG A 622 -3.52 -28.65 -21.35
N GLY A 623 -2.32 -28.13 -21.09
CA GLY A 623 -1.51 -27.41 -22.08
C GLY A 623 -1.75 -25.90 -22.15
N GLN A 624 -2.73 -25.35 -21.43
CA GLN A 624 -2.82 -23.89 -21.22
C GLN A 624 -1.71 -23.39 -20.30
N ALA A 625 -1.36 -22.11 -20.46
CA ALA A 625 -0.31 -21.43 -19.69
C ALA A 625 -0.84 -20.53 -18.55
N PHE A 626 -2.15 -20.50 -18.33
CA PHE A 626 -2.79 -19.66 -17.30
C PHE A 626 -3.96 -20.41 -16.66
N GLU A 627 -4.26 -20.04 -15.41
CA GLU A 627 -5.24 -20.67 -14.55
C GLU A 627 -6.41 -19.72 -14.24
N LEU A 628 -7.60 -20.29 -14.02
CA LEU A 628 -8.77 -19.61 -13.44
C LEU A 628 -8.96 -20.11 -12.01
N ASN A 629 -9.13 -19.19 -11.06
CA ASN A 629 -9.46 -19.55 -9.68
C ASN A 629 -10.96 -19.80 -9.54
N ILE A 630 -11.33 -21.03 -9.17
CA ILE A 630 -12.71 -21.51 -9.06
C ILE A 630 -13.03 -21.75 -7.58
N ALA A 631 -13.99 -21.01 -7.02
CA ALA A 631 -14.44 -21.19 -5.64
C ALA A 631 -15.13 -22.54 -5.42
N VAL A 632 -14.89 -23.19 -4.27
CA VAL A 632 -15.48 -24.50 -3.94
C VAL A 632 -16.07 -24.50 -2.52
N GLY A 633 -17.41 -24.53 -2.45
CA GLY A 633 -18.16 -24.51 -1.19
C GLY A 633 -18.09 -25.81 -0.38
N ASP A 634 -18.80 -25.82 0.75
CA ASP A 634 -19.00 -27.02 1.57
C ASP A 634 -20.11 -27.92 0.99
N ALA A 635 -19.70 -28.94 0.23
CA ALA A 635 -20.60 -29.96 -0.32
C ALA A 635 -21.07 -31.01 0.71
N GLY A 636 -21.05 -30.67 2.01
CA GLY A 636 -21.34 -31.58 3.11
C GLY A 636 -20.28 -32.69 3.31
N PRO A 637 -20.62 -33.76 4.07
CA PRO A 637 -19.70 -34.85 4.39
C PRO A 637 -19.42 -35.72 3.15
N GLY A 638 -18.34 -35.42 2.44
CA GLY A 638 -17.90 -36.14 1.23
C GLY A 638 -16.88 -35.36 0.40
N GLY A 639 -16.97 -34.04 0.42
CA GLY A 639 -16.00 -33.14 -0.21
C GLY A 639 -16.28 -32.79 -1.68
N LEU A 640 -15.50 -31.82 -2.17
CA LEU A 640 -15.37 -31.30 -3.54
C LEU A 640 -16.24 -31.96 -4.63
N ALA A 641 -17.42 -31.41 -4.90
CA ALA A 641 -18.33 -31.91 -5.94
C ALA A 641 -17.76 -31.64 -7.35
N LEU A 642 -17.19 -32.68 -7.98
CA LEU A 642 -16.43 -32.60 -9.23
C LEU A 642 -17.21 -31.90 -10.36
N GLU A 643 -18.43 -32.36 -10.64
CA GLU A 643 -19.24 -31.91 -11.77
C GLU A 643 -19.62 -30.42 -11.62
N ALA A 644 -19.83 -29.96 -10.38
CA ALA A 644 -20.10 -28.56 -10.08
C ALA A 644 -18.85 -27.68 -10.29
N ILE A 645 -17.66 -28.21 -9.97
CA ILE A 645 -16.36 -27.55 -10.17
C ILE A 645 -16.02 -27.45 -11.67
N GLU A 646 -16.17 -28.54 -12.42
CA GLU A 646 -15.94 -28.56 -13.88
C GLU A 646 -16.94 -27.62 -14.58
N ALA A 647 -18.23 -27.67 -14.24
CA ALA A 647 -19.22 -26.75 -14.78
C ALA A 647 -18.96 -25.28 -14.39
N ALA A 648 -18.45 -24.99 -13.19
CA ALA A 648 -18.05 -23.64 -12.80
C ALA A 648 -16.84 -23.14 -13.61
N PHE A 649 -15.83 -24.00 -13.80
CA PHE A 649 -14.67 -23.70 -14.63
C PHE A 649 -15.06 -23.38 -16.07
N HIS A 650 -15.90 -24.20 -16.71
CA HIS A 650 -16.35 -23.94 -18.08
C HIS A 650 -17.15 -22.62 -18.20
N ARG A 651 -18.02 -22.30 -17.23
CA ARG A 651 -18.74 -21.00 -17.21
C ARG A 651 -17.79 -19.82 -17.08
N GLN A 652 -16.81 -19.90 -16.18
CA GLN A 652 -15.84 -18.83 -15.94
C GLN A 652 -14.87 -18.66 -17.13
N HIS A 653 -14.49 -19.75 -17.79
CA HIS A 653 -13.69 -19.72 -19.02
C HIS A 653 -14.47 -19.09 -20.20
N LEU A 654 -15.75 -19.41 -20.34
CA LEU A 654 -16.63 -18.78 -21.33
C LEU A 654 -16.77 -17.27 -21.09
N ALA A 655 -16.93 -16.84 -19.83
CA ALA A 655 -17.02 -15.43 -19.47
C ALA A 655 -15.70 -14.67 -19.67
N ALA A 656 -14.55 -15.28 -19.36
CA ALA A 656 -13.23 -14.63 -19.47
C ALA A 656 -12.65 -14.61 -20.89
N TYR A 657 -12.94 -15.63 -21.71
CA TYR A 657 -12.28 -15.84 -23.01
C TYR A 657 -13.24 -16.06 -24.19
N GLY A 658 -14.55 -15.89 -24.00
CA GLY A 658 -15.56 -16.02 -25.06
C GLY A 658 -15.78 -17.44 -25.59
N HIS A 659 -15.15 -18.46 -25.01
CA HIS A 659 -15.30 -19.87 -25.40
C HIS A 659 -15.04 -20.81 -24.21
N ALA A 660 -15.49 -22.06 -24.30
CA ALA A 660 -15.13 -23.13 -23.39
C ALA A 660 -15.11 -24.48 -24.14
N SER A 661 -14.31 -25.43 -23.67
CA SER A 661 -14.12 -26.75 -24.28
C SER A 661 -14.52 -27.84 -23.30
N SER A 662 -15.75 -28.35 -23.38
CA SER A 662 -16.30 -29.38 -22.50
C SER A 662 -15.42 -30.64 -22.43
N ASP A 663 -14.81 -31.00 -23.55
CA ASP A 663 -14.17 -32.30 -23.75
C ASP A 663 -12.67 -32.26 -23.42
N ALA A 664 -12.13 -31.08 -23.10
CA ALA A 664 -10.71 -30.87 -22.82
C ALA A 664 -10.37 -31.18 -21.35
N VAL A 665 -9.36 -32.00 -21.12
CA VAL A 665 -8.94 -32.42 -19.77
C VAL A 665 -8.57 -31.21 -18.92
N ILE A 666 -9.28 -31.02 -17.80
CA ILE A 666 -8.98 -29.99 -16.81
C ILE A 666 -7.84 -30.47 -15.91
N GLU A 667 -6.82 -29.63 -15.73
CA GLU A 667 -5.76 -29.79 -14.75
C GLU A 667 -6.06 -28.96 -13.50
N LEU A 668 -5.90 -29.59 -12.33
CA LEU A 668 -5.60 -28.87 -11.09
C LEU A 668 -4.18 -28.33 -11.17
N VAL A 669 -3.97 -27.11 -10.67
CA VAL A 669 -2.65 -26.51 -10.49
C VAL A 669 -2.38 -26.22 -9.02
N ASN A 670 -3.23 -25.45 -8.34
CA ASN A 670 -3.12 -25.11 -6.92
C ASN A 670 -4.43 -25.37 -6.17
N ALA A 671 -4.34 -25.83 -4.92
CA ALA A 671 -5.38 -25.61 -3.92
C ALA A 671 -5.09 -24.29 -3.18
N ARG A 672 -6.11 -23.44 -2.96
CA ARG A 672 -6.02 -22.19 -2.21
C ARG A 672 -7.02 -22.18 -1.07
N LEU A 673 -6.58 -21.80 0.13
CA LEU A 673 -7.43 -21.60 1.30
C LEU A 673 -7.20 -20.19 1.85
N ILE A 674 -8.31 -19.52 2.20
CA ILE A 674 -8.28 -18.25 2.89
C ILE A 674 -9.02 -18.42 4.22
N ALA A 675 -8.33 -18.19 5.33
CA ALA A 675 -8.92 -18.19 6.66
C ALA A 675 -9.04 -16.76 7.20
N TYR A 676 -10.21 -16.40 7.68
CA TYR A 676 -10.51 -15.10 8.26
C TYR A 676 -10.75 -15.21 9.77
N GLY A 677 -10.00 -14.42 10.53
CA GLY A 677 -10.32 -14.05 11.91
C GLY A 677 -11.23 -12.82 11.89
N LEU A 678 -12.52 -13.05 12.10
CA LEU A 678 -13.56 -12.02 12.01
C LEU A 678 -13.48 -11.08 13.21
N VAL A 679 -13.15 -9.82 12.97
CA VAL A 679 -13.13 -8.79 14.03
C VAL A 679 -14.48 -8.06 14.10
N PRO A 680 -14.90 -7.62 15.31
CA PRO A 680 -15.98 -6.65 15.42
C PRO A 680 -15.66 -5.41 14.58
N LYS A 681 -16.49 -5.15 13.57
CA LYS A 681 -16.43 -3.91 12.79
C LYS A 681 -16.86 -2.75 13.69
N PRO A 682 -16.24 -1.56 13.57
CA PRO A 682 -16.75 -0.38 14.25
C PRO A 682 -18.23 -0.18 13.94
N SER A 683 -19.07 -0.04 14.97
CA SER A 683 -20.47 0.34 14.81
C SER A 683 -20.51 1.76 14.24
N GLY A 684 -20.86 1.88 12.96
CA GLY A 684 -20.86 3.16 12.27
C GLY A 684 -21.81 4.15 12.96
N GLU A 685 -21.25 5.16 13.62
CA GLU A 685 -21.98 6.30 14.18
C GLU A 685 -22.91 6.88 13.10
N ARG A 686 -24.23 6.74 13.30
CA ARG A 686 -25.25 7.41 12.47
C ARG A 686 -24.89 8.88 12.40
N TYR A 687 -24.72 9.39 11.19
CA TYR A 687 -24.35 10.78 11.01
C TYR A 687 -25.47 11.67 11.54
N ARG A 688 -25.09 12.75 12.23
CA ARG A 688 -25.98 13.80 12.70
C ARG A 688 -25.24 15.12 12.53
N SER A 689 -25.81 16.04 11.76
CA SER A 689 -25.28 17.40 11.74
C SER A 689 -25.51 18.10 13.08
N ALA A 690 -24.62 19.04 13.41
CA ALA A 690 -24.79 19.97 14.51
C ALA A 690 -25.80 21.11 14.21
N VAL A 691 -26.27 21.24 12.96
CA VAL A 691 -27.18 22.29 12.49
C VAL A 691 -28.33 21.73 11.67
N ALA A 692 -29.40 22.51 11.54
CA ALA A 692 -30.67 22.07 10.94
C ALA A 692 -30.90 22.57 9.51
N SER A 693 -30.43 23.78 9.16
CA SER A 693 -30.45 24.24 7.76
C SER A 693 -29.17 23.85 7.04
N ILE A 694 -29.25 23.74 5.71
CA ILE A 694 -28.05 23.73 4.87
C ILE A 694 -27.32 25.08 4.95
N ASP A 695 -28.06 26.19 5.03
CA ASP A 695 -27.51 27.56 5.05
C ASP A 695 -26.56 27.79 6.23
N ASP A 696 -26.84 27.16 7.37
CA ASP A 696 -25.97 27.20 8.55
C ASP A 696 -24.57 26.64 8.24
N ALA A 697 -24.47 25.67 7.32
CA ALA A 697 -23.21 25.06 6.90
C ALA A 697 -22.44 25.87 5.85
N LEU A 698 -22.94 27.04 5.40
CA LEU A 698 -22.23 27.89 4.44
C LEU A 698 -21.00 28.52 5.12
N ILE A 699 -19.82 28.30 4.54
CA ILE A 699 -18.56 28.96 4.96
C ILE A 699 -18.47 30.33 4.28
N GLU A 700 -18.58 30.32 2.95
CA GLU A 700 -18.40 31.49 2.09
C GLU A 700 -19.07 31.25 0.72
N ARG A 701 -19.08 32.27 -0.12
CA ARG A 701 -19.24 32.13 -1.57
C ARG A 701 -17.97 32.67 -2.23
N ARG A 702 -17.41 31.93 -3.20
CA ARG A 702 -16.18 32.33 -3.89
C ARG A 702 -16.25 32.06 -5.40
N PRO A 703 -15.54 32.83 -6.23
CA PRO A 703 -15.37 32.50 -7.64
C PRO A 703 -14.58 31.18 -7.77
N VAL A 704 -15.17 30.19 -8.44
CA VAL A 704 -14.52 28.92 -8.79
C VAL A 704 -14.65 28.73 -10.29
N TRP A 705 -13.54 28.34 -10.93
CA TRP A 705 -13.46 28.29 -12.38
C TRP A 705 -13.94 26.95 -12.94
N PHE A 706 -14.80 27.02 -13.95
CA PHE A 706 -15.28 25.88 -14.73
C PHE A 706 -15.51 26.32 -16.18
N GLU A 707 -15.18 25.44 -17.13
CA GLU A 707 -15.57 25.58 -18.54
C GLU A 707 -15.14 26.93 -19.19
N GLY A 708 -13.98 27.46 -18.77
CA GLY A 708 -13.43 28.73 -19.26
C GLY A 708 -13.95 30.01 -18.58
N ALA A 709 -14.74 29.91 -17.52
CA ALA A 709 -15.32 31.06 -16.81
C ALA A 709 -15.34 30.89 -15.26
N PRO A 710 -15.33 32.00 -14.49
CA PRO A 710 -15.58 31.97 -13.06
C PRO A 710 -17.08 31.89 -12.74
N HIS A 711 -17.46 30.98 -11.85
CA HIS A 711 -18.79 30.86 -11.28
C HIS A 711 -18.78 31.23 -9.79
N ASP A 712 -19.74 32.01 -9.32
CA ASP A 712 -19.91 32.28 -7.88
C ASP A 712 -20.51 31.06 -7.18
N CYS A 713 -19.68 30.32 -6.44
CA CYS A 713 -20.01 29.01 -5.89
C CYS A 713 -20.17 29.07 -4.37
N PRO A 714 -21.20 28.44 -3.79
CA PRO A 714 -21.24 28.22 -2.35
C PRO A 714 -20.17 27.21 -1.92
N VAL A 715 -19.53 27.50 -0.78
CA VAL A 715 -18.55 26.62 -0.14
C VAL A 715 -19.14 26.13 1.18
N TRP A 716 -19.41 24.82 1.28
CA TRP A 716 -20.09 24.22 2.43
C TRP A 716 -19.13 23.50 3.37
N GLU A 717 -19.37 23.60 4.67
CA GLU A 717 -18.68 22.85 5.71
C GLU A 717 -19.27 21.45 5.85
N ARG A 718 -18.53 20.44 5.41
CA ARG A 718 -18.96 19.05 5.29
C ARG A 718 -19.58 18.49 6.56
N GLU A 719 -18.95 18.74 7.70
CA GLU A 719 -19.34 18.23 9.00
C GLU A 719 -20.67 18.84 9.50
N ARG A 720 -21.14 19.93 8.88
CA ARG A 720 -22.38 20.66 9.22
C ARG A 720 -23.49 20.50 8.18
N LEU A 721 -23.26 19.89 7.02
CA LEU A 721 -24.34 19.63 6.05
C LEU A 721 -25.42 18.70 6.66
N PRO A 722 -26.71 19.10 6.75
CA PRO A 722 -27.74 18.22 7.30
C PRO A 722 -27.88 16.87 6.58
N GLU A 723 -28.38 15.85 7.29
CA GLU A 723 -28.86 14.63 6.65
C GLU A 723 -29.87 14.99 5.54
N ARG A 724 -29.75 14.34 4.38
CA ARG A 724 -30.61 14.57 3.19
C ARG A 724 -30.51 15.97 2.58
N ALA A 725 -29.55 16.79 2.98
CA ALA A 725 -29.27 18.07 2.32
C ALA A 725 -28.93 17.83 0.84
N GLY A 726 -29.60 18.59 -0.03
CA GLY A 726 -29.40 18.53 -1.48
C GLY A 726 -28.26 19.44 -1.93
N LEU A 727 -27.36 18.91 -2.76
CA LEU A 727 -26.26 19.64 -3.37
C LEU A 727 -26.48 19.73 -4.89
N ARG A 728 -26.14 20.87 -5.50
CA ARG A 728 -26.08 21.05 -6.96
C ARG A 728 -24.82 21.82 -7.33
N GLY A 729 -24.22 21.47 -8.46
CA GLY A 729 -23.11 22.22 -9.04
C GLY A 729 -23.57 23.49 -9.77
N PRO A 730 -22.70 24.52 -9.91
CA PRO A 730 -21.32 24.55 -9.43
C PRO A 730 -21.24 24.87 -7.92
N ALA A 731 -20.52 24.04 -7.15
CA ALA A 731 -20.38 24.17 -5.70
C ALA A 731 -19.09 23.50 -5.18
N VAL A 732 -18.70 23.83 -3.95
CA VAL A 732 -17.57 23.19 -3.25
C VAL A 732 -18.04 22.72 -1.86
N VAL A 733 -17.51 21.58 -1.40
CA VAL A 733 -17.67 21.10 -0.02
C VAL A 733 -16.28 20.85 0.58
N GLU A 734 -15.96 21.50 1.68
CA GLU A 734 -14.67 21.38 2.38
C GLU A 734 -14.82 20.57 3.67
N GLU A 735 -13.88 19.66 3.92
CA GLU A 735 -13.76 18.88 5.16
C GLU A 735 -12.31 18.80 5.62
N PHE A 736 -12.04 18.41 6.88
CA PHE A 736 -10.69 18.47 7.46
C PHE A 736 -9.57 17.86 6.58
N GLY A 737 -9.88 16.76 5.88
CA GLY A 737 -8.91 15.99 5.10
C GLY A 737 -8.99 16.14 3.57
N ALA A 738 -9.99 16.83 3.01
CA ALA A 738 -10.23 16.86 1.56
C ALA A 738 -11.14 18.02 1.11
N THR A 739 -11.27 18.20 -0.20
CA THR A 739 -12.24 19.11 -0.83
C THR A 739 -12.99 18.38 -1.94
N THR A 740 -14.32 18.40 -1.91
CA THR A 740 -15.17 17.90 -3.00
C THR A 740 -15.55 19.06 -3.92
N VAL A 741 -15.28 18.92 -5.21
CA VAL A 741 -15.60 19.94 -6.22
C VAL A 741 -16.75 19.43 -7.08
N VAL A 742 -17.89 20.11 -7.05
CA VAL A 742 -19.11 19.74 -7.77
C VAL A 742 -19.24 20.64 -9.00
N PRO A 743 -18.90 20.18 -10.23
CA PRO A 743 -19.03 20.97 -11.44
C PRO A 743 -20.51 21.10 -11.88
N PRO A 744 -20.84 22.03 -12.80
CA PRO A 744 -22.18 22.15 -13.40
C PRO A 744 -22.72 20.81 -13.94
N GLY A 745 -24.05 20.64 -13.93
CA GLY A 745 -24.72 19.43 -14.43
C GLY A 745 -24.61 18.21 -13.52
N TRP A 746 -24.21 18.40 -12.26
CA TRP A 746 -24.21 17.36 -11.22
C TRP A 746 -25.08 17.78 -10.04
N HIS A 747 -25.81 16.81 -9.49
CA HIS A 747 -26.61 16.95 -8.28
C HIS A 747 -26.29 15.81 -7.31
N GLY A 748 -26.58 15.99 -6.03
CA GLY A 748 -26.32 14.98 -5.02
C GLY A 748 -27.02 15.22 -3.70
N VAL A 749 -26.81 14.30 -2.76
CA VAL A 749 -27.46 14.26 -1.45
C VAL A 749 -26.53 13.72 -0.37
N VAL A 750 -26.70 14.21 0.86
CA VAL A 750 -26.07 13.64 2.07
C VAL A 750 -26.90 12.45 2.58
N ASP A 751 -26.33 11.25 2.71
CA ASP A 751 -27.05 10.08 3.26
C ASP A 751 -27.03 10.01 4.80
N GLU A 752 -27.71 9.01 5.39
CA GLU A 752 -27.80 8.83 6.86
C GLU A 752 -26.49 8.37 7.54
N HIS A 753 -25.48 8.03 6.73
CA HIS A 753 -24.10 7.81 7.17
C HIS A 753 -23.22 9.05 6.93
N GLY A 754 -23.76 10.11 6.30
CA GLY A 754 -23.08 11.35 5.99
C GLY A 754 -22.23 11.29 4.71
N ASN A 755 -22.34 10.28 3.86
CA ASN A 755 -21.65 10.26 2.58
C ASN A 755 -22.32 11.24 1.60
N LEU A 756 -21.54 11.86 0.71
CA LEU A 756 -22.11 12.57 -0.44
C LEU A 756 -22.33 11.56 -1.57
N ARG A 757 -23.56 11.48 -2.07
CA ARG A 757 -23.93 10.66 -3.22
C ARG A 757 -24.33 11.58 -4.36
N PHE A 758 -23.60 11.52 -5.47
CA PHE A 758 -23.81 12.36 -6.65
C PHE A 758 -24.22 11.54 -7.86
N GLU A 759 -25.15 12.09 -8.63
CA GLU A 759 -25.58 11.55 -9.92
C GLU A 759 -25.56 12.68 -10.95
N ARG A 760 -25.25 12.35 -12.21
CA ARG A 760 -25.24 13.35 -13.28
C ARG A 760 -26.68 13.75 -13.60
N GLU A 761 -26.93 15.04 -13.78
CA GLU A 761 -28.24 15.50 -14.25
C GLU A 761 -28.47 14.97 -15.68
N ALA A 762 -29.66 14.41 -15.92
CA ALA A 762 -30.03 13.95 -17.25
C ALA A 762 -30.09 15.16 -18.19
N ARG A 763 -29.47 15.05 -19.38
CA ARG A 763 -29.66 16.05 -20.44
C ARG A 763 -31.11 15.99 -20.90
N ALA A 764 -31.81 17.11 -20.74
CA ALA A 764 -33.14 17.35 -21.30
C ALA A 764 -33.09 17.48 -22.84
#